data_AF-A0A424Y3V5-F1
#
_entry.id   AF-A0A424Y3V5-F1
#
_cell.length_a   1.000
_cell.length_b   1.000
_cell.length_c   1.000
_cell.angle_alpha   90.00
_cell.angle_beta   90.00
_cell.angle_gamma   90.00
#
_symmetry.space_group_name_H-M   'P 1'
#
loop_
_entity.id
_entity.type
_entity.pdbx_description
1 polymer ?
#
loop_
_entity_poly.entity_id
_entity_poly.type
_entity_poly.pdbx_seq_one_letter_code
_entity_poly.pdbx_strand_id
1 'polypeptide(L)'
;MNGSNIIYSSNVYLVDNTSEKNNAAFYARIFDYGALKKLSSKHGSLLPRLGLLSEFQLQIIKEGSICVHAKGDPCWGLIRKNNEVTWGCRCINTECKLFLSCRDDYTEKESLEFDPRYSSNEEIYRYDNSLNHDDIYFPLKFETEEEYIDGVSDLNSIEMYKLQDTKNNEKINVKRVMNGERISIVEKESTDEKIVIGDDDEEVSIFDWEKNAEYVEEEEEKDTFDFDPTSGINMFETFILASQEKVINGGMDEIYFVDAGPGTGKTYCLINKINYMVGDLQIRPDEILVLSFTNSAVAVIKKRLNKFVKNGGDRGLRNVDVRTFHSFAWYLLHHAQDNYIDEGWHPPSFDGMSFDTSVYEASRFIDMFPDVLGQISYFMVDEVQDLTGSTAQFVLSVIKACIKNGCGITALGDSCQAIYDYNVEYDPEAMTSDDFYNEMYRLIKNDGEFLRFEHNHRQEDDLSNLTVNLRDAILKNSASKMKEEALLINEKIHPLEKTALLLDDNYVEELRKEGNVCFLCRNNGQTLRLSTLLKRRNIIHSVQTNDNKYAYASWIAKIFWDYGISRIERDIFLDLMDREGVELDGYSALDIWEKIVKISDSYGNEIIVRDFLNSLKKKKASDPVFMELVQNDVIVSNIHRAKGREYDRVIIDESLINNFKNRLKSIGEYKTLYVAITRPKKNLNNCKMQFERMYYKKAKNADAKRWFVRNNGKITHVETGIENDIKIFQFIKDSCFQRQEYISTSIKPGDNLKIKREISERKIKYSLIHCIEDNETVLGYMSSSFVEDLFKIIPYRRMIEMPAYIEDIFVESICTHIADEQEVKFIREIRNYSPTGVWNWVNFRGMGHLIYDTY
;
A
#
# COMPACT_ATOMS: atom_id res chain seq x y z
N MET A 1 -15.87 -27.32 32.67
CA MET A 1 -16.97 -26.81 33.53
C MET A 1 -16.37 -25.98 34.64
N ASN A 2 -16.88 -24.84 35.11
CA ASN A 2 -17.84 -23.82 34.63
C ASN A 2 -17.32 -22.53 35.33
N GLY A 3 -17.31 -21.33 34.74
CA GLY A 3 -18.46 -20.63 34.19
C GLY A 3 -18.74 -19.38 35.04
N SER A 4 -18.12 -18.25 34.66
CA SER A 4 -18.64 -16.91 34.96
C SER A 4 -18.05 -15.94 33.93
N ASN A 5 -18.95 -15.33 33.17
CA ASN A 5 -18.70 -14.33 32.14
C ASN A 5 -19.22 -12.94 32.57
N ILE A 6 -19.32 -12.72 33.89
CA ILE A 6 -19.71 -11.44 34.49
C ILE A 6 -18.43 -10.69 34.88
N ILE A 7 -18.03 -9.74 34.03
CA ILE A 7 -17.22 -8.61 34.49
C ILE A 7 -18.18 -7.63 35.16
N TYR A 8 -18.01 -7.38 36.45
CA TYR A 8 -18.73 -6.30 37.11
C TYR A 8 -18.23 -4.95 36.57
N SER A 9 -19.05 -4.29 35.74
CA SER A 9 -18.93 -2.86 35.43
C SER A 9 -19.24 -2.02 36.67
N SER A 10 -18.41 -2.11 37.70
CA SER A 10 -18.47 -1.14 38.79
C SER A 10 -18.07 0.23 38.26
N ASN A 11 -18.79 1.29 38.62
CA ASN A 11 -18.44 2.68 38.28
C ASN A 11 -17.22 3.19 39.07
N VAL A 12 -16.23 2.33 39.32
CA VAL A 12 -14.98 2.65 39.99
C VAL A 12 -14.03 3.27 38.97
N TYR A 13 -14.04 4.59 38.93
CA TYR A 13 -12.96 5.34 38.30
C TYR A 13 -11.67 5.13 39.11
N LEU A 14 -10.58 4.79 38.42
CA LEU A 14 -9.24 4.83 38.99
C LEU A 14 -8.90 6.29 39.30
N VAL A 15 -8.94 6.65 40.59
CA VAL A 15 -8.40 7.92 41.08
C VAL A 15 -6.91 7.73 41.23
N ASP A 16 -6.14 8.43 40.40
CA ASP A 16 -4.68 8.46 40.51
C ASP A 16 -4.27 9.01 41.89
N ASN A 17 -3.14 8.59 42.44
CA ASN A 17 -2.82 8.69 43.89
C ASN A 17 -2.54 10.13 44.40
N THR A 18 -2.88 11.14 43.60
CA THR A 18 -2.91 12.56 44.00
C THR A 18 -4.24 12.88 44.67
N SER A 19 -4.20 13.71 45.73
CA SER A 19 -5.30 13.83 46.69
C SER A 19 -6.67 14.11 46.05
N GLU A 20 -7.72 13.38 46.47
CA GLU A 20 -9.14 13.50 46.01
C GLU A 20 -9.62 14.96 45.80
N LYS A 21 -9.11 15.88 46.61
CA LYS A 21 -9.56 17.28 46.74
C LYS A 21 -9.45 18.13 45.46
N ASN A 22 -8.66 17.73 44.45
CA ASN A 22 -8.34 18.59 43.29
C ASN A 22 -8.75 18.01 41.90
N ASN A 23 -9.44 16.86 41.82
CA ASN A 23 -9.78 16.27 40.52
C ASN A 23 -11.08 16.86 39.93
N ALA A 24 -10.97 18.01 39.27
CA ALA A 24 -12.09 18.70 38.62
C ALA A 24 -12.85 17.81 37.61
N ALA A 25 -12.13 17.02 36.81
CA ALA A 25 -12.73 16.15 35.80
C ALA A 25 -13.57 14.99 36.39
N PHE A 26 -13.22 14.54 37.61
CA PHE A 26 -14.03 13.60 38.38
C PHE A 26 -15.28 14.29 38.94
N TYR A 27 -15.12 15.43 39.62
CA TYR A 27 -16.25 16.15 40.22
C TYR A 27 -17.27 16.64 39.19
N ALA A 28 -16.83 17.12 38.03
CA ALA A 28 -17.68 17.60 36.93
C ALA A 28 -18.61 16.54 36.30
N ARG A 29 -18.45 15.24 36.66
CA ARG A 29 -19.28 14.13 36.14
C ARG A 29 -20.34 13.64 37.13
N ILE A 30 -20.38 14.21 38.34
CA ILE A 30 -21.29 13.77 39.42
C ILE A 30 -22.54 14.64 39.38
N PHE A 31 -23.64 14.14 38.83
CA PHE A 31 -24.92 14.87 38.75
C PHE A 31 -25.99 14.34 39.71
N ASP A 32 -25.73 13.24 40.43
CA ASP A 32 -26.63 12.73 41.46
C ASP A 32 -26.71 13.69 42.65
N TYR A 33 -27.93 14.05 43.05
CA TYR A 33 -28.20 14.95 44.18
C TYR A 33 -27.68 14.36 45.50
N GLY A 34 -27.81 13.04 45.72
CA GLY A 34 -27.36 12.39 46.94
C GLY A 34 -25.84 12.46 47.12
N ALA A 35 -25.10 12.17 46.05
CA ALA A 35 -23.65 12.25 45.97
C ALA A 35 -23.16 13.70 46.05
N LEU A 36 -23.75 14.63 45.29
CA LEU A 36 -23.42 16.06 45.34
C LEU A 36 -23.65 16.66 46.73
N LYS A 37 -24.76 16.32 47.39
CA LYS A 37 -25.04 16.77 48.77
C LYS A 37 -24.08 16.17 49.78
N LYS A 38 -23.72 14.88 49.66
CA LYS A 38 -22.66 14.26 50.48
C LYS A 38 -21.31 14.94 50.27
N LEU A 39 -20.90 15.20 49.04
CA LEU A 39 -19.66 15.91 48.70
C LEU A 39 -19.63 17.34 49.23
N SER A 40 -20.71 18.10 49.02
CA SER A 40 -20.87 19.45 49.58
C SER A 40 -20.85 19.44 51.11
N SER A 41 -21.42 18.42 51.77
CA SER A 41 -21.33 18.28 53.24
C SER A 41 -19.94 17.84 53.74
N LYS A 42 -19.21 17.03 52.98
CA LYS A 42 -17.85 16.53 53.32
C LYS A 42 -16.77 17.60 53.14
N HIS A 43 -16.95 18.52 52.18
CA HIS A 43 -15.96 19.54 51.82
C HIS A 43 -16.42 20.99 52.04
N GLY A 44 -17.68 21.23 52.41
CA GLY A 44 -18.23 22.55 52.71
C GLY A 44 -18.17 23.50 51.51
N SER A 45 -17.94 24.79 51.79
CA SER A 45 -17.84 25.85 50.79
C SER A 45 -16.53 25.89 50.00
N LEU A 46 -15.65 24.88 50.12
CA LEU A 46 -14.42 24.79 49.33
C LEU A 46 -14.67 24.35 47.88
N LEU A 47 -15.52 23.35 47.63
CA LEU A 47 -15.77 22.87 46.26
C LEU A 47 -16.29 23.97 45.30
N PRO A 48 -17.25 24.83 45.70
CA PRO A 48 -17.68 25.95 44.86
C PRO A 48 -16.59 27.03 44.68
N ARG A 49 -15.77 27.28 45.72
CA ARG A 49 -14.70 28.29 45.68
C ARG A 49 -13.48 27.89 44.85
N LEU A 50 -13.34 26.60 44.55
CA LEU A 50 -12.25 26.05 43.73
C LEU A 50 -12.69 25.77 42.28
N GLY A 51 -13.91 26.15 41.87
CA GLY A 51 -14.42 25.90 40.52
C GLY A 51 -14.63 24.42 40.16
N LEU A 52 -14.54 23.51 41.14
CA LEU A 52 -14.54 22.05 40.92
C LEU A 52 -15.93 21.47 40.63
N LEU A 53 -16.99 22.27 40.84
CA LEU A 53 -18.36 21.95 40.47
C LEU A 53 -18.85 23.02 39.50
N SER A 54 -19.43 22.59 38.38
CA SER A 54 -20.09 23.48 37.43
C SER A 54 -21.26 24.24 38.10
N GLU A 55 -21.62 25.41 37.57
CA GLU A 55 -22.78 26.16 38.07
C GLU A 55 -24.05 25.30 38.11
N PHE A 56 -24.23 24.42 37.12
CA PHE A 56 -25.33 23.46 37.05
C PHE A 56 -25.37 22.52 38.28
N GLN A 57 -24.22 21.98 38.68
CA GLN A 57 -24.13 21.13 39.88
C GLN A 57 -24.33 21.94 41.18
N LEU A 58 -23.90 23.20 41.20
CA LEU A 58 -24.15 24.12 42.32
C LEU A 58 -25.64 24.49 42.43
N GLN A 59 -26.36 24.55 41.30
CA GLN A 59 -27.80 24.78 41.24
C GLN A 59 -28.59 23.56 41.76
N ILE A 60 -28.20 22.34 41.35
CA ILE A 60 -28.73 21.08 41.90
C ILE A 60 -28.59 21.03 43.44
N ILE A 61 -27.46 21.49 43.97
CA ILE A 61 -27.23 21.55 45.44
C ILE A 61 -28.11 22.64 46.11
N LYS A 62 -28.25 23.82 45.48
CA LYS A 62 -29.00 24.97 46.03
C LYS A 62 -30.51 24.74 46.09
N GLU A 63 -31.11 24.18 45.05
CA GLU A 63 -32.58 24.11 44.94
C GLU A 63 -33.19 23.01 45.81
N GLY A 64 -32.48 21.89 45.98
CA GLY A 64 -32.88 20.81 46.88
C GLY A 64 -34.09 20.00 46.44
N SER A 65 -34.53 19.08 47.30
CA SER A 65 -35.69 18.22 47.05
C SER A 65 -37.00 18.98 47.36
N ILE A 66 -37.45 19.83 46.43
CA ILE A 66 -38.55 20.79 46.65
C ILE A 66 -39.92 20.12 46.92
N CYS A 67 -40.18 18.91 46.40
CA CYS A 67 -41.44 18.21 46.70
C CYS A 67 -41.34 17.30 47.93
N VAL A 68 -42.18 17.58 48.93
CA VAL A 68 -42.33 16.79 50.17
C VAL A 68 -42.74 15.34 49.90
N HIS A 69 -43.36 15.05 48.75
CA HIS A 69 -43.80 13.70 48.36
C HIS A 69 -42.73 12.86 47.63
N ALA A 70 -41.55 13.42 47.31
CA ALA A 70 -40.58 12.77 46.41
C ALA A 70 -39.70 11.67 47.05
N LYS A 71 -39.95 11.28 48.31
CA LYS A 71 -39.29 10.15 49.02
C LYS A 71 -37.74 10.12 49.03
N GLY A 72 -37.07 11.21 48.64
CA GLY A 72 -35.61 11.32 48.62
C GLY A 72 -35.01 11.55 47.23
N ASP A 73 -35.77 11.31 46.16
CA ASP A 73 -35.33 11.57 44.79
C ASP A 73 -35.59 13.04 44.37
N PRO A 74 -34.72 13.62 43.52
CA PRO A 74 -34.93 14.94 42.94
C PRO A 74 -36.03 14.87 41.85
N CYS A 75 -37.27 15.05 42.29
CA CYS A 75 -38.47 15.24 41.48
C CYS A 75 -38.48 16.50 40.59
N TRP A 76 -37.40 17.27 40.53
CA TRP A 76 -37.21 18.40 39.63
C TRP A 76 -36.04 18.11 38.70
N GLY A 77 -36.13 18.61 37.48
CA GLY A 77 -35.17 18.33 36.43
C GLY A 77 -35.51 19.02 35.13
N LEU A 78 -34.70 18.74 34.14
CA LEU A 78 -34.83 19.16 32.77
C LEU A 78 -36.01 18.41 32.07
N ILE A 79 -37.04 19.12 31.56
CA ILE A 79 -38.28 18.57 30.92
C ILE A 79 -38.69 19.31 29.62
N ARG A 80 -38.97 18.67 28.46
CA ARG A 80 -39.24 19.39 27.18
C ARG A 80 -40.64 19.98 27.25
N LYS A 81 -40.74 21.30 27.08
CA LYS A 81 -42.00 22.00 26.87
C LYS A 81 -41.83 22.88 25.63
N ASN A 82 -42.66 22.67 24.60
CA ASN A 82 -42.72 23.50 23.39
C ASN A 82 -41.35 23.82 22.76
N ASN A 83 -40.57 22.80 22.47
CA ASN A 83 -39.25 22.91 21.86
C ASN A 83 -38.14 23.61 22.69
N GLU A 84 -38.38 24.14 23.88
CA GLU A 84 -37.38 24.91 24.65
C GLU A 84 -36.96 24.30 26.01
N VAL A 85 -35.72 24.57 26.40
CA VAL A 85 -34.95 23.81 27.39
C VAL A 85 -35.15 24.35 28.83
N THR A 86 -36.31 24.07 29.43
CA THR A 86 -36.73 24.58 30.76
C THR A 86 -36.61 23.58 31.93
N TRP A 87 -36.27 24.05 33.12
CA TRP A 87 -36.30 23.26 34.37
C TRP A 87 -37.71 23.18 34.97
N GLY A 88 -38.16 21.99 35.36
CA GLY A 88 -39.52 21.74 35.84
C GLY A 88 -39.66 20.44 36.65
N CYS A 89 -40.89 20.10 37.05
CA CYS A 89 -41.13 18.88 37.82
C CYS A 89 -41.10 17.65 36.90
N ARG A 90 -40.64 16.50 37.43
CA ARG A 90 -40.66 15.18 36.76
C ARG A 90 -41.49 14.15 37.52
N CYS A 91 -42.44 14.61 38.33
CA CYS A 91 -43.32 13.70 39.05
C CYS A 91 -44.25 12.97 38.07
N ILE A 92 -44.47 11.68 38.29
CA ILE A 92 -45.48 10.85 37.62
C ILE A 92 -46.60 10.38 38.58
N ASN A 93 -46.60 10.87 39.83
CA ASN A 93 -47.62 10.53 40.82
C ASN A 93 -48.88 11.39 40.61
N THR A 94 -49.74 10.95 39.67
CA THR A 94 -51.01 11.59 39.30
C THR A 94 -51.99 11.79 40.46
N GLU A 95 -51.87 10.98 41.53
CA GLU A 95 -52.69 11.12 42.75
C GLU A 95 -52.24 12.28 43.67
N CYS A 96 -51.10 12.92 43.39
CA CYS A 96 -50.66 14.09 44.14
C CYS A 96 -51.63 15.26 43.94
N LYS A 97 -52.11 15.88 45.03
CA LYS A 97 -53.06 17.02 44.97
C LYS A 97 -52.52 18.26 44.27
N LEU A 98 -51.21 18.34 44.06
CA LEU A 98 -50.53 19.42 43.34
C LEU A 98 -50.05 18.99 41.94
N PHE A 99 -50.38 17.76 41.50
CA PHE A 99 -49.84 17.16 40.28
C PHE A 99 -50.09 18.03 39.05
N LEU A 100 -51.36 18.32 38.74
CA LEU A 100 -51.76 19.11 37.57
C LEU A 100 -51.26 20.57 37.60
N SER A 101 -50.88 21.09 38.77
CA SER A 101 -50.25 22.42 38.90
C SER A 101 -48.71 22.39 38.81
N CYS A 102 -48.08 21.22 38.98
CA CYS A 102 -46.63 21.03 38.87
C CYS A 102 -46.21 20.34 37.56
N ARG A 103 -47.14 19.62 36.93
CA ARG A 103 -47.04 18.95 35.63
C ARG A 103 -48.26 19.33 34.79
N ASP A 104 -48.35 20.60 34.39
CA ASP A 104 -49.35 21.06 33.41
C ASP A 104 -49.00 20.61 31.97
N ASP A 105 -47.79 20.06 31.79
CA ASP A 105 -47.25 19.39 30.61
C ASP A 105 -47.52 17.88 30.56
N TYR A 106 -48.13 17.28 31.60
CA TYR A 106 -48.33 15.83 31.67
C TYR A 106 -49.21 15.30 30.54
N THR A 107 -48.83 14.17 29.95
CA THR A 107 -49.65 13.43 29.00
C THR A 107 -49.90 12.00 29.51
N GLU A 108 -51.09 11.45 29.25
CA GLU A 108 -51.43 10.07 29.67
C GLU A 108 -50.50 9.00 29.04
N LYS A 109 -49.79 9.32 27.96
CA LYS A 109 -48.73 8.46 27.39
C LYS A 109 -47.57 8.24 28.37
N GLU A 110 -47.13 9.27 29.10
CA GLU A 110 -46.10 9.10 30.15
C GLU A 110 -46.54 8.11 31.24
N SER A 111 -47.86 7.94 31.47
CA SER A 111 -48.36 6.94 32.42
C SER A 111 -48.17 5.50 31.93
N LEU A 112 -48.29 5.29 30.62
CA LEU A 112 -48.29 3.97 29.98
C LEU A 112 -46.87 3.46 29.71
N GLU A 113 -45.94 4.36 29.40
CA GLU A 113 -44.51 4.05 29.28
C GLU A 113 -43.86 3.66 30.63
N PHE A 114 -44.52 4.00 31.75
CA PHE A 114 -44.03 3.75 33.11
C PHE A 114 -44.95 2.87 33.99
N ASP A 115 -46.05 2.29 33.49
CA ASP A 115 -46.88 1.34 34.28
C ASP A 115 -46.21 -0.05 34.35
N PRO A 116 -45.72 -0.49 35.52
CA PRO A 116 -44.94 -1.72 35.66
C PRO A 116 -45.78 -3.00 35.47
N ARG A 117 -47.09 -2.91 35.21
CA ARG A 117 -47.95 -4.06 34.91
C ARG A 117 -48.04 -4.37 33.42
N TYR A 118 -47.69 -3.40 32.57
CA TYR A 118 -47.57 -3.60 31.11
C TYR A 118 -46.12 -3.84 30.67
N SER A 119 -45.15 -3.79 31.59
CA SER A 119 -43.74 -4.03 31.31
C SER A 119 -43.34 -5.51 31.37
N SER A 120 -43.62 -6.25 30.29
CA SER A 120 -42.72 -7.34 29.86
C SER A 120 -41.66 -6.85 28.87
N ASN A 121 -41.65 -5.55 28.56
CA ASN A 121 -40.67 -4.94 27.69
C ASN A 121 -39.37 -4.66 28.45
N GLU A 122 -38.26 -5.23 27.98
CA GLU A 122 -36.91 -4.80 28.35
C GLU A 122 -36.60 -3.34 27.92
N GLU A 123 -37.56 -2.69 27.25
CA GLU A 123 -37.55 -1.26 26.91
C GLU A 123 -37.48 -0.33 28.13
N ILE A 124 -37.97 -0.74 29.31
CA ILE A 124 -37.83 0.09 30.52
C ILE A 124 -36.37 0.16 31.02
N TYR A 125 -35.47 -0.68 30.49
CA TYR A 125 -34.02 -0.53 30.62
C TYR A 125 -33.30 -0.35 29.26
N ARG A 126 -34.02 -0.04 28.17
CA ARG A 126 -33.37 0.38 26.92
C ARG A 126 -32.83 1.80 27.06
N TYR A 127 -31.52 1.89 27.08
CA TYR A 127 -30.84 2.92 26.29
C TYR A 127 -30.90 2.52 24.81
N ASP A 128 -32.02 2.74 24.12
CA ASP A 128 -31.98 2.80 22.65
C ASP A 128 -33.10 3.60 21.98
N ASN A 129 -32.71 4.17 20.85
CA ASN A 129 -33.30 5.20 20.02
C ASN A 129 -34.69 4.89 19.43
N SER A 130 -35.73 5.63 19.85
CA SER A 130 -36.63 6.29 18.90
C SER A 130 -37.45 7.42 19.54
N LEU A 131 -37.05 8.67 19.29
CA LEU A 131 -37.97 9.79 19.10
C LEU A 131 -37.23 10.82 18.25
N ASN A 132 -37.81 11.13 17.09
CA ASN A 132 -37.26 12.14 16.19
C ASN A 132 -37.56 13.53 16.76
N HIS A 133 -36.78 14.53 16.33
CA HIS A 133 -36.98 15.96 16.63
C HIS A 133 -38.48 16.29 16.80
N ASP A 134 -38.91 16.75 17.97
CA ASP A 134 -38.39 18.02 18.49
C ASP A 134 -38.38 18.03 20.03
N ASP A 135 -37.89 16.92 20.65
CA ASP A 135 -37.72 16.66 22.09
C ASP A 135 -36.23 16.78 22.57
N ILE A 136 -35.92 17.27 23.80
CA ILE A 136 -34.51 17.62 24.20
C ILE A 136 -33.88 16.57 25.17
N TYR A 137 -32.57 16.56 25.51
CA TYR A 137 -31.93 17.56 26.42
C TYR A 137 -30.59 18.22 26.06
N PHE A 138 -30.30 19.27 26.84
CA PHE A 138 -29.17 20.23 26.87
C PHE A 138 -29.37 21.49 25.98
N PRO A 139 -29.15 22.70 26.54
CA PRO A 139 -27.79 23.18 26.77
C PRO A 139 -27.55 23.87 28.11
N LEU A 140 -26.29 23.88 28.54
CA LEU A 140 -25.70 25.05 29.20
C LEU A 140 -24.42 25.41 28.47
N LYS A 141 -24.51 26.47 27.67
CA LYS A 141 -23.37 27.22 27.16
C LYS A 141 -22.78 27.95 28.37
N PHE A 142 -21.49 27.78 28.64
CA PHE A 142 -20.75 28.69 29.52
C PHE A 142 -19.59 29.30 28.73
N GLU A 143 -19.75 30.57 28.40
CA GLU A 143 -18.64 31.47 28.17
C GLU A 143 -18.05 31.81 29.56
N THR A 144 -16.74 31.62 29.75
CA THR A 144 -15.76 32.72 29.88
C THR A 144 -14.39 32.17 30.30
N GLU A 145 -13.38 32.52 29.52
CA GLU A 145 -12.06 33.00 29.95
C GLU A 145 -11.41 32.39 31.21
N GLU A 146 -10.38 31.57 31.00
CA GLU A 146 -9.08 31.78 31.65
C GLU A 146 -7.98 31.52 30.60
N GLU A 147 -6.86 32.24 30.70
CA GLU A 147 -5.94 32.51 29.59
C GLU A 147 -5.21 31.27 29.05
N TYR A 148 -5.60 30.80 27.86
CA TYR A 148 -4.72 29.97 27.04
C TYR A 148 -3.71 30.86 26.33
N ILE A 149 -2.42 30.64 26.59
CA ILE A 149 -1.35 31.19 25.75
C ILE A 149 -1.50 30.56 24.36
N ASP A 150 -1.85 31.38 23.38
CA ASP A 150 -2.10 30.94 22.01
C ASP A 150 -0.79 30.48 21.34
N GLY A 151 -0.89 29.43 20.51
CA GLY A 151 0.21 28.98 19.66
C GLY A 151 1.11 27.84 20.17
N VAL A 152 0.58 26.61 20.31
CA VAL A 152 1.26 25.39 19.81
C VAL A 152 0.24 24.40 19.25
N SER A 153 -0.06 24.49 17.95
CA SER A 153 -0.69 23.41 17.17
C SER A 153 0.02 23.09 15.85
N ASP A 154 1.03 23.87 15.47
CA ASP A 154 1.86 23.69 14.27
C ASP A 154 3.14 22.86 14.60
N LEU A 155 2.96 21.61 15.05
CA LEU A 155 4.04 20.60 15.04
C LEU A 155 4.20 20.01 13.62
N ASN A 156 4.55 20.90 12.67
CA ASN A 156 5.08 20.60 11.32
C ASN A 156 5.37 21.95 10.59
N SER A 157 6.20 22.81 11.19
CA SER A 157 6.54 24.12 10.63
C SER A 157 8.06 24.32 10.51
N ILE A 158 8.50 24.73 9.31
CA ILE A 158 9.86 25.25 9.09
C ILE A 158 9.77 26.78 9.12
N GLU A 159 10.33 27.40 10.16
CA GLU A 159 10.50 28.85 10.20
C GLU A 159 11.91 29.26 9.70
N MET A 160 11.97 30.38 8.97
CA MET A 160 13.22 31.03 8.60
C MET A 160 13.27 32.45 9.16
N TYR A 161 14.23 32.70 10.06
CA TYR A 161 14.56 34.04 10.53
C TYR A 161 15.70 34.64 9.69
N LYS A 162 15.58 35.92 9.33
CA LYS A 162 16.73 36.75 8.94
C LYS A 162 17.19 37.53 10.16
N LEU A 163 18.32 37.14 10.75
CA LEU A 163 19.07 38.00 11.64
C LEU A 163 20.10 38.77 10.83
N GLN A 164 20.15 40.09 11.04
CA GLN A 164 21.14 40.97 10.44
C GLN A 164 22.12 41.35 11.54
N ASP A 165 23.33 40.81 11.52
CA ASP A 165 24.37 41.22 12.47
C ASP A 165 24.82 42.64 12.11
N THR A 166 24.52 43.58 13.00
CA THR A 166 24.75 45.01 12.84
C THR A 166 26.22 45.43 13.02
N LYS A 167 27.17 44.49 13.11
CA LYS A 167 28.61 44.82 13.17
C LYS A 167 29.44 44.44 11.94
N ASN A 168 29.17 43.32 11.24
CA ASN A 168 30.05 42.85 10.14
C ASN A 168 29.37 42.63 8.77
N ASN A 169 28.05 42.81 8.64
CA ASN A 169 27.35 42.86 7.33
C ASN A 169 27.42 41.58 6.45
N GLU A 170 27.66 40.41 7.06
CA GLU A 170 27.60 39.10 6.40
C GLU A 170 26.20 38.44 6.53
N LYS A 171 25.89 37.50 5.63
CA LYS A 171 24.61 36.76 5.62
C LYS A 171 24.84 35.32 6.07
N ILE A 172 24.12 34.87 7.09
CA ILE A 172 24.15 33.48 7.58
C ILE A 172 22.73 32.92 7.47
N ASN A 173 22.58 31.72 6.89
CA ASN A 173 21.34 30.94 6.92
C ASN A 173 21.47 29.86 8.00
N VAL A 174 20.44 29.70 8.84
CA VAL A 174 20.40 28.64 9.87
C VAL A 174 19.07 27.89 9.74
N LYS A 175 19.12 26.56 9.69
CA LYS A 175 17.95 25.70 9.88
C LYS A 175 17.89 25.25 11.34
N ARG A 176 16.70 25.26 11.93
CA ARG A 176 16.40 24.62 13.22
C ARG A 176 15.38 23.53 12.99
N VAL A 177 15.67 22.31 13.42
CA VAL A 177 14.68 21.22 13.49
C VAL A 177 14.23 21.12 14.94
N MET A 178 12.92 21.17 15.19
CA MET A 178 12.36 20.90 16.50
C MET A 178 11.90 19.45 16.58
N ASN A 179 12.83 18.57 16.92
CA ASN A 179 12.56 17.41 17.75
C ASN A 179 13.58 17.43 18.91
N GLY A 180 13.24 16.80 20.02
CA GLY A 180 14.13 16.76 21.18
C GLY A 180 15.50 16.17 20.84
N GLU A 181 16.54 16.85 21.30
CA GLU A 181 17.97 16.47 21.27
C GLU A 181 18.84 16.83 20.05
N ARG A 182 19.95 17.52 20.39
CA ARG A 182 21.16 17.87 19.63
C ARG A 182 21.05 18.89 18.47
N ILE A 183 22.00 19.83 18.51
CA ILE A 183 22.29 20.84 17.48
C ILE A 183 23.59 20.41 16.79
N SER A 184 23.59 20.35 15.45
CA SER A 184 24.81 20.20 14.65
C SER A 184 24.92 21.33 13.63
N ILE A 185 26.10 21.92 13.51
CA ILE A 185 26.42 23.01 12.60
C ILE A 185 27.07 22.39 11.35
N VAL A 186 26.62 22.76 10.15
CA VAL A 186 27.23 22.32 8.89
C VAL A 186 27.67 23.54 8.07
N GLU A 187 28.97 23.80 8.15
CA GLU A 187 29.91 24.42 7.19
C GLU A 187 29.65 25.79 6.53
N LYS A 188 30.75 26.42 6.12
CA LYS A 188 30.84 27.75 5.49
C LYS A 188 31.00 27.61 3.98
N GLU A 189 30.27 28.40 3.20
CA GLU A 189 30.67 28.69 1.81
C GLU A 189 31.61 29.90 1.78
N SER A 190 32.77 29.76 1.15
CA SER A 190 33.67 30.86 0.79
C SER A 190 33.25 31.45 -0.57
N THR A 191 33.24 32.78 -0.67
CA THR A 191 32.95 33.51 -1.91
C THR A 191 34.13 33.56 -2.87
N ASP A 192 33.81 33.83 -4.15
CA ASP A 192 34.69 34.06 -5.31
C ASP A 192 35.39 32.79 -5.85
N GLU A 193 35.23 32.41 -7.13
CA GLU A 193 35.46 33.22 -8.33
C GLU A 193 34.44 33.02 -9.47
N LYS A 194 34.45 33.95 -10.45
CA LYS A 194 33.67 33.84 -11.69
C LYS A 194 34.37 32.91 -12.68
N ILE A 195 33.71 31.81 -13.07
CA ILE A 195 34.01 31.11 -14.32
C ILE A 195 32.84 31.32 -15.28
N VAL A 196 33.12 31.98 -16.41
CA VAL A 196 32.23 32.03 -17.57
C VAL A 196 32.42 30.73 -18.33
N ILE A 197 31.39 29.89 -18.37
CA ILE A 197 31.37 28.70 -19.25
C ILE A 197 30.46 29.05 -20.42
N GLY A 198 31.06 29.10 -21.62
CA GLY A 198 30.32 29.20 -22.88
C GLY A 198 29.74 27.85 -23.30
N ASP A 199 28.95 27.86 -24.36
CA ASP A 199 28.47 26.64 -25.00
C ASP A 199 29.66 25.81 -25.51
N ASP A 200 29.70 24.52 -25.19
CA ASP A 200 30.19 23.45 -26.06
C ASP A 200 29.72 22.07 -25.53
N ASP A 201 29.45 21.15 -26.45
CA ASP A 201 29.07 19.77 -26.18
C ASP A 201 30.32 18.93 -25.85
N GLU A 202 30.37 18.23 -24.70
CA GLU A 202 31.28 17.09 -24.55
C GLU A 202 30.81 16.04 -23.52
N GLU A 203 30.99 14.76 -23.86
CA GLU A 203 30.91 13.65 -22.91
C GLU A 203 32.16 13.68 -22.02
N VAL A 204 32.00 13.56 -20.69
CA VAL A 204 33.14 13.35 -19.79
C VAL A 204 32.98 12.04 -19.03
N SER A 205 33.82 11.08 -19.40
CA SER A 205 34.06 9.83 -18.67
C SER A 205 35.16 10.03 -17.62
N ILE A 206 35.03 9.31 -16.49
CA ILE A 206 36.10 8.76 -15.62
C ILE A 206 37.26 9.70 -15.25
N PHE A 207 37.51 9.92 -13.96
CA PHE A 207 38.90 9.94 -13.46
C PHE A 207 39.05 9.46 -12.01
N ASP A 208 40.22 8.85 -11.79
CA ASP A 208 40.73 8.07 -10.67
C ASP A 208 40.53 8.61 -9.24
N TRP A 209 40.56 7.69 -8.28
CA TRP A 209 41.05 7.95 -6.93
C TRP A 209 42.25 7.03 -6.61
N GLU A 210 43.47 7.55 -6.78
CA GLU A 210 44.65 7.03 -6.10
C GLU A 210 45.28 8.16 -5.29
N LYS A 211 45.09 8.15 -3.96
CA LYS A 211 46.18 8.06 -2.96
C LYS A 211 45.77 8.42 -1.52
N ASN A 212 46.36 7.65 -0.62
CA ASN A 212 46.71 7.98 0.77
C ASN A 212 45.58 8.15 1.78
N ALA A 213 45.21 7.04 2.42
CA ALA A 213 45.01 7.01 3.86
C ALA A 213 45.77 5.79 4.42
N GLU A 214 46.79 6.02 5.26
CA GLU A 214 47.43 4.96 6.04
C GLU A 214 46.44 4.50 7.13
N TYR A 215 46.02 3.23 7.08
CA TYR A 215 45.34 2.56 8.19
C TYR A 215 45.95 1.19 8.43
N VAL A 216 45.97 0.80 9.70
CA VAL A 216 46.72 -0.34 10.23
C VAL A 216 45.98 -1.64 9.95
N GLU A 217 46.69 -2.64 9.41
CA GLU A 217 46.21 -4.01 9.25
C GLU A 217 46.17 -4.72 10.62
N GLU A 218 45.00 -5.27 10.97
CA GLU A 218 44.93 -6.50 11.77
C GLU A 218 44.26 -7.54 10.86
N GLU A 219 45.02 -8.57 10.47
CA GLU A 219 44.57 -9.63 9.57
C GLU A 219 43.66 -10.63 10.32
N GLU A 220 42.40 -10.74 9.89
CA GLU A 220 41.63 -11.98 10.03
C GLU A 220 41.48 -12.62 8.64
N GLU A 221 42.03 -13.81 8.45
CA GLU A 221 41.97 -14.56 7.20
C GLU A 221 40.52 -14.89 6.82
N LYS A 222 39.95 -14.15 5.87
CA LYS A 222 38.80 -14.61 5.09
C LYS A 222 39.32 -15.43 3.91
N ASP A 223 38.89 -16.69 3.83
CA ASP A 223 39.06 -17.56 2.66
C ASP A 223 38.36 -16.95 1.41
N THR A 224 39.02 -16.00 0.74
CA THR A 224 38.65 -15.58 -0.61
C THR A 224 39.19 -16.61 -1.59
N PHE A 225 38.42 -17.68 -1.83
CA PHE A 225 38.69 -18.59 -2.93
C PHE A 225 38.60 -17.83 -4.26
N ASP A 226 39.75 -17.74 -4.91
CA ASP A 226 39.97 -16.93 -6.11
C ASP A 226 39.01 -17.30 -7.24
N PHE A 227 38.52 -16.29 -7.96
CA PHE A 227 37.77 -16.50 -9.20
C PHE A 227 38.76 -16.99 -10.27
N ASP A 228 38.85 -18.30 -10.48
CA ASP A 228 39.66 -18.86 -11.57
C ASP A 228 39.06 -18.51 -12.95
N PRO A 229 39.66 -17.59 -13.72
CA PRO A 229 39.14 -17.18 -15.03
C PRO A 229 39.55 -18.15 -16.14
N THR A 230 40.40 -19.15 -15.86
CA THR A 230 41.24 -19.80 -16.89
C THR A 230 40.52 -20.80 -17.77
N SER A 231 39.27 -21.17 -17.49
CA SER A 231 38.51 -22.10 -18.34
C SER A 231 37.94 -21.44 -19.61
N GLY A 232 37.61 -20.14 -19.59
CA GLY A 232 37.09 -19.39 -20.75
C GLY A 232 35.75 -19.88 -21.34
N ILE A 233 35.13 -20.92 -20.77
CA ILE A 233 33.87 -21.50 -21.22
C ILE A 233 32.71 -20.75 -20.55
N ASN A 234 31.72 -20.35 -21.34
CA ASN A 234 30.52 -19.72 -20.82
C ASN A 234 29.63 -20.79 -20.14
N MET A 235 29.20 -20.56 -18.90
CA MET A 235 28.40 -21.55 -18.16
C MET A 235 27.15 -22.01 -18.93
N PHE A 236 26.51 -21.13 -19.72
CA PHE A 236 25.32 -21.45 -20.50
C PHE A 236 25.60 -22.36 -21.72
N GLU A 237 26.86 -22.66 -22.03
CA GLU A 237 27.25 -23.68 -23.03
C GLU A 237 27.25 -25.09 -22.43
N THR A 238 27.24 -25.24 -21.11
CA THR A 238 27.10 -26.54 -20.42
C THR A 238 25.66 -27.04 -20.36
N PHE A 239 24.68 -26.16 -20.59
CA PHE A 239 23.26 -26.48 -20.50
C PHE A 239 22.81 -27.25 -21.75
N ILE A 240 22.45 -28.53 -21.56
CA ILE A 240 22.02 -29.42 -22.64
C ILE A 240 20.51 -29.34 -22.88
N LEU A 241 20.09 -29.44 -24.14
CA LEU A 241 18.66 -29.46 -24.50
C LEU A 241 17.95 -30.68 -23.88
N ALA A 242 16.85 -30.43 -23.17
CA ALA A 242 16.04 -31.48 -22.54
C ALA A 242 14.54 -31.22 -22.66
N SER A 243 13.75 -32.29 -22.53
CA SER A 243 12.30 -32.19 -22.36
C SER A 243 11.95 -31.90 -20.89
N GLN A 244 10.77 -31.31 -20.67
CA GLN A 244 10.21 -31.16 -19.32
C GLN A 244 10.06 -32.51 -18.61
N GLU A 245 9.71 -33.57 -19.35
CA GLU A 245 9.56 -34.93 -18.85
C GLU A 245 10.82 -35.48 -18.17
N LYS A 246 12.01 -35.02 -18.56
CA LYS A 246 13.26 -35.40 -17.87
C LYS A 246 13.24 -34.93 -16.41
N VAL A 247 12.91 -33.66 -16.18
CA VAL A 247 12.87 -33.05 -14.85
C VAL A 247 11.67 -33.56 -14.05
N ILE A 248 10.49 -33.69 -14.70
CA ILE A 248 9.25 -34.15 -14.07
C ILE A 248 9.41 -35.57 -13.51
N ASN A 249 9.91 -36.51 -14.30
CA ASN A 249 10.04 -37.93 -13.91
C ASN A 249 11.36 -38.24 -13.19
N GLY A 250 12.16 -37.22 -12.89
CA GLY A 250 13.43 -37.34 -12.18
C GLY A 250 13.27 -37.72 -10.70
N GLY A 251 14.31 -38.36 -10.15
CA GLY A 251 14.41 -38.88 -8.80
C GLY A 251 14.35 -37.84 -7.67
N MET A 252 14.40 -38.34 -6.42
CA MET A 252 14.32 -37.52 -5.20
C MET A 252 15.66 -36.85 -4.83
N ASP A 253 16.77 -37.43 -5.26
CA ASP A 253 18.15 -37.03 -5.00
C ASP A 253 18.76 -36.18 -6.15
N GLU A 254 18.04 -36.05 -7.26
CA GLU A 254 18.53 -35.34 -8.44
C GLU A 254 18.48 -33.82 -8.28
N ILE A 255 19.58 -33.18 -8.69
CA ILE A 255 19.78 -31.73 -8.72
C ILE A 255 19.69 -31.23 -10.16
N TYR A 256 18.75 -30.33 -10.44
CA TYR A 256 18.49 -29.73 -11.74
C TYR A 256 18.64 -28.22 -11.72
N PHE A 257 19.46 -27.66 -12.60
CA PHE A 257 19.45 -26.25 -12.95
C PHE A 257 18.92 -26.06 -14.37
N VAL A 258 17.76 -25.42 -14.49
CA VAL A 258 17.02 -25.34 -15.73
C VAL A 258 16.99 -23.91 -16.28
N ASP A 259 17.69 -23.71 -17.40
CA ASP A 259 17.61 -22.53 -18.25
C ASP A 259 16.38 -22.62 -19.17
N ALA A 260 15.27 -22.04 -18.74
CA ALA A 260 13.95 -22.22 -19.34
C ALA A 260 13.37 -20.87 -19.79
N GLY A 261 13.47 -20.60 -21.10
CA GLY A 261 12.98 -19.38 -21.74
C GLY A 261 11.49 -19.07 -21.52
N PRO A 262 10.99 -17.90 -21.95
CA PRO A 262 9.58 -17.56 -21.83
C PRO A 262 8.72 -18.56 -22.62
N GLY A 263 7.60 -18.97 -22.03
CA GLY A 263 6.69 -19.93 -22.67
C GLY A 263 7.11 -21.40 -22.62
N THR A 264 8.32 -21.71 -22.16
CA THR A 264 8.87 -23.09 -22.07
C THR A 264 8.32 -23.91 -20.90
N GLY A 265 7.29 -23.40 -20.22
CA GLY A 265 6.53 -24.18 -19.24
C GLY A 265 7.17 -24.40 -17.87
N LYS A 266 8.06 -23.52 -17.37
CA LYS A 266 8.63 -23.57 -15.99
C LYS A 266 7.61 -24.01 -14.91
N THR A 267 6.55 -23.23 -14.75
CA THR A 267 5.48 -23.50 -13.77
C THR A 267 4.62 -24.73 -14.11
N TYR A 268 4.67 -25.26 -15.33
CA TYR A 268 4.06 -26.56 -15.67
C TYR A 268 4.98 -27.70 -15.19
N CYS A 269 6.27 -27.63 -15.53
CA CYS A 269 7.29 -28.58 -15.08
C CYS A 269 7.31 -28.72 -13.55
N LEU A 270 7.40 -27.58 -12.84
CA LEU A 270 7.39 -27.54 -11.37
C LEU A 270 6.19 -28.26 -10.76
N ILE A 271 4.99 -28.03 -11.28
CA ILE A 271 3.75 -28.56 -10.70
C ILE A 271 3.56 -30.05 -11.03
N ASN A 272 3.94 -30.49 -12.23
CA ASN A 272 3.88 -31.91 -12.57
C ASN A 272 4.96 -32.71 -11.84
N LYS A 273 6.16 -32.15 -11.60
CA LYS A 273 7.16 -32.79 -10.73
C LYS A 273 6.64 -32.96 -9.31
N ILE A 274 5.99 -31.95 -8.72
CA ILE A 274 5.35 -32.08 -7.39
C ILE A 274 4.26 -33.17 -7.41
N ASN A 275 3.44 -33.23 -8.46
CA ASN A 275 2.42 -34.27 -8.61
C ASN A 275 3.03 -35.68 -8.68
N TYR A 276 4.10 -35.86 -9.46
CA TYR A 276 4.86 -37.11 -9.58
C TYR A 276 5.56 -37.49 -8.26
N MET A 277 6.19 -36.55 -7.58
CA MET A 277 6.87 -36.77 -6.30
C MET A 277 5.91 -37.26 -5.21
N VAL A 278 4.71 -36.68 -5.11
CA VAL A 278 3.69 -37.12 -4.13
C VAL A 278 2.95 -38.37 -4.59
N GLY A 279 2.56 -38.44 -5.87
CA GLY A 279 1.71 -39.52 -6.41
C GLY A 279 2.46 -40.82 -6.70
N ASP A 280 3.60 -40.73 -7.36
CA ASP A 280 4.35 -41.89 -7.87
C ASP A 280 5.56 -42.23 -6.99
N LEU A 281 6.32 -41.22 -6.55
CA LEU A 281 7.47 -41.43 -5.65
C LEU A 281 7.08 -41.49 -4.16
N GLN A 282 5.85 -41.13 -3.80
CA GLN A 282 5.31 -41.19 -2.43
C GLN A 282 6.10 -40.36 -1.38
N ILE A 283 6.74 -39.26 -1.81
CA ILE A 283 7.34 -38.27 -0.89
C ILE A 283 6.22 -37.63 -0.05
N ARG A 284 6.43 -37.41 1.25
CA ARG A 284 5.43 -36.72 2.07
C ARG A 284 5.35 -35.25 1.62
N PRO A 285 4.16 -34.69 1.39
CA PRO A 285 4.03 -33.32 0.88
C PRO A 285 4.75 -32.26 1.71
N ASP A 286 4.82 -32.44 3.03
CA ASP A 286 5.51 -31.58 4.00
C ASP A 286 7.05 -31.63 3.89
N GLU A 287 7.62 -32.61 3.19
CA GLU A 287 9.05 -32.71 2.88
C GLU A 287 9.42 -31.99 1.56
N ILE A 288 8.45 -31.39 0.86
CA ILE A 288 8.64 -30.67 -0.40
C ILE A 288 8.49 -29.16 -0.16
N LEU A 289 9.62 -28.44 -0.26
CA LEU A 289 9.67 -26.98 -0.12
C LEU A 289 9.70 -26.30 -1.50
N VAL A 290 8.79 -25.34 -1.72
CA VAL A 290 8.75 -24.53 -2.94
C VAL A 290 8.80 -23.05 -2.60
N LEU A 291 9.85 -22.36 -3.08
CA LEU A 291 10.01 -20.91 -2.89
C LEU A 291 9.79 -20.13 -4.19
N SER A 292 9.27 -18.91 -4.05
CA SER A 292 9.00 -17.99 -5.17
C SER A 292 9.04 -16.53 -4.72
N PHE A 293 9.27 -15.59 -5.63
CA PHE A 293 9.41 -14.18 -5.28
C PHE A 293 8.09 -13.53 -4.80
N THR A 294 6.94 -13.90 -5.39
CA THR A 294 5.67 -13.18 -5.16
C THR A 294 4.56 -14.05 -4.56
N ASN A 295 3.71 -13.44 -3.74
CA ASN A 295 2.47 -14.06 -3.25
C ASN A 295 1.54 -14.50 -4.40
N SER A 296 1.57 -13.80 -5.54
CA SER A 296 0.86 -14.19 -6.76
C SER A 296 1.37 -15.51 -7.35
N ALA A 297 2.69 -15.73 -7.41
CA ALA A 297 3.26 -16.99 -7.86
C ALA A 297 2.86 -18.15 -6.92
N VAL A 298 3.00 -17.95 -5.60
CA VAL A 298 2.56 -18.90 -4.57
C VAL A 298 1.08 -19.25 -4.72
N ALA A 299 0.21 -18.24 -4.91
CA ALA A 299 -1.22 -18.45 -5.11
C ALA A 299 -1.53 -19.22 -6.42
N VAL A 300 -0.80 -18.95 -7.51
CA VAL A 300 -0.95 -19.68 -8.78
C VAL A 300 -0.54 -21.15 -8.62
N ILE A 301 0.59 -21.43 -7.96
CA ILE A 301 1.05 -22.80 -7.69
C ILE A 301 0.03 -23.54 -6.81
N LYS A 302 -0.36 -22.98 -5.66
CA LYS A 302 -1.37 -23.57 -4.76
C LYS A 302 -2.73 -23.78 -5.44
N LYS A 303 -3.17 -22.84 -6.31
CA LYS A 303 -4.42 -22.97 -7.09
C LYS A 303 -4.35 -24.12 -8.09
N ARG A 304 -3.21 -24.32 -8.77
CA ARG A 304 -2.99 -25.39 -9.74
C ARG A 304 -2.85 -26.76 -9.06
N LEU A 305 -2.10 -26.87 -7.96
CA LEU A 305 -2.05 -28.10 -7.13
C LEU A 305 -3.47 -28.49 -6.65
N ASN A 306 -4.26 -27.53 -6.16
CA ASN A 306 -5.66 -27.77 -5.82
C ASN A 306 -6.55 -28.21 -7.00
N LYS A 307 -6.18 -27.89 -8.25
CA LYS A 307 -6.89 -28.38 -9.45
C LYS A 307 -6.60 -29.86 -9.68
N PHE A 308 -5.35 -30.33 -9.49
CA PHE A 308 -5.02 -31.77 -9.53
C PHE A 308 -5.84 -32.54 -8.48
N VAL A 309 -5.89 -32.06 -7.24
CA VAL A 309 -6.70 -32.67 -6.16
C VAL A 309 -8.19 -32.76 -6.55
N LYS A 310 -8.76 -31.70 -7.13
CA LYS A 310 -10.16 -31.69 -7.59
C LYS A 310 -10.42 -32.66 -8.75
N ASN A 311 -9.39 -32.95 -9.54
CA ASN A 311 -9.45 -33.86 -10.68
C ASN A 311 -9.09 -35.32 -10.32
N GLY A 312 -8.97 -35.64 -9.03
CA GLY A 312 -8.70 -37.01 -8.54
C GLY A 312 -7.24 -37.31 -8.16
N GLY A 313 -6.33 -36.33 -8.24
CA GLY A 313 -4.97 -36.45 -7.72
C GLY A 313 -4.91 -36.48 -6.19
N ASP A 314 -3.71 -36.78 -5.65
CA ASP A 314 -3.52 -36.99 -4.21
C ASP A 314 -3.93 -35.75 -3.39
N ARG A 315 -4.68 -35.96 -2.30
CA ARG A 315 -5.14 -34.89 -1.40
C ARG A 315 -3.99 -34.20 -0.66
N GLY A 316 -2.88 -34.91 -0.45
CA GLY A 316 -1.64 -34.43 0.15
C GLY A 316 -1.02 -33.26 -0.61
N LEU A 317 -1.29 -33.10 -1.91
CA LEU A 317 -0.85 -31.94 -2.71
C LEU A 317 -1.30 -30.57 -2.14
N ARG A 318 -2.27 -30.54 -1.22
CA ARG A 318 -2.68 -29.33 -0.49
C ARG A 318 -1.70 -28.91 0.62
N ASN A 319 -0.89 -29.84 1.10
CA ASN A 319 0.00 -29.68 2.24
C ASN A 319 1.45 -29.37 1.83
N VAL A 320 1.76 -29.37 0.53
CA VAL A 320 3.08 -28.97 -0.01
C VAL A 320 3.42 -27.56 0.43
N ASP A 321 4.62 -27.36 0.97
CA ASP A 321 4.99 -26.07 1.55
C ASP A 321 5.47 -25.08 0.49
N VAL A 322 4.50 -24.37 -0.10
CA VAL A 322 4.75 -23.31 -1.08
C VAL A 322 4.71 -21.94 -0.39
N ARG A 323 5.82 -21.21 -0.37
CA ARG A 323 5.97 -19.90 0.30
C ARG A 323 6.71 -18.88 -0.55
N THR A 324 6.66 -17.61 -0.13
CA THR A 324 7.63 -16.61 -0.56
C THR A 324 8.90 -16.68 0.27
N PHE A 325 10.03 -16.22 -0.28
CA PHE A 325 11.32 -16.18 0.44
C PHE A 325 11.19 -15.57 1.84
N HIS A 326 10.52 -14.41 1.95
CA HIS A 326 10.28 -13.72 3.21
C HIS A 326 9.31 -14.46 4.15
N SER A 327 8.28 -15.13 3.63
CA SER A 327 7.38 -15.96 4.44
C SER A 327 8.06 -17.24 4.96
N PHE A 328 9.15 -17.67 4.34
CA PHE A 328 9.98 -18.77 4.82
C PHE A 328 11.07 -18.28 5.78
N ALA A 329 11.74 -17.16 5.48
CA ALA A 329 12.69 -16.49 6.37
C ALA A 329 12.08 -16.18 7.74
N TRP A 330 10.90 -15.56 7.79
CA TRP A 330 10.18 -15.31 9.05
C TRP A 330 9.83 -16.60 9.81
N TYR A 331 9.48 -17.67 9.11
CA TYR A 331 9.17 -18.95 9.74
C TYR A 331 10.41 -19.58 10.38
N LEU A 332 11.54 -19.53 9.67
CA LEU A 332 12.83 -19.97 10.21
C LEU A 332 13.25 -19.13 11.42
N LEU A 333 13.11 -17.80 11.39
CA LEU A 333 13.48 -16.93 12.52
C LEU A 333 12.63 -17.17 13.77
N HIS A 334 11.31 -17.40 13.64
CA HIS A 334 10.47 -17.78 14.78
C HIS A 334 10.85 -19.18 15.30
N HIS A 335 11.05 -20.15 14.42
CA HIS A 335 11.50 -21.49 14.79
C HIS A 335 12.87 -21.46 15.51
N ALA A 336 13.79 -20.61 15.06
CA ALA A 336 15.09 -20.37 15.67
C ALA A 336 14.97 -19.75 17.06
N GLN A 337 14.08 -18.77 17.25
CA GLN A 337 13.80 -18.17 18.56
C GLN A 337 13.17 -19.19 19.53
N ASP A 338 12.27 -20.04 19.06
CA ASP A 338 11.57 -21.01 19.92
C ASP A 338 12.46 -22.21 20.33
N ASN A 339 13.47 -22.57 19.53
CA ASN A 339 14.20 -23.85 19.70
C ASN A 339 15.74 -23.74 19.78
N TYR A 340 16.38 -22.68 19.26
CA TYR A 340 17.85 -22.64 19.08
C TYR A 340 18.59 -21.63 19.99
N ILE A 341 17.89 -20.94 20.90
CA ILE A 341 18.53 -19.99 21.84
C ILE A 341 19.59 -20.70 22.68
N ASP A 342 19.26 -21.86 23.25
CA ASP A 342 20.19 -22.65 24.07
C ASP A 342 21.30 -23.32 23.23
N GLU A 343 21.14 -23.39 21.91
CA GLU A 343 22.16 -23.86 20.94
C GLU A 343 23.09 -22.74 20.45
N GLY A 344 22.92 -21.51 20.97
CA GLY A 344 23.77 -20.36 20.66
C GLY A 344 23.23 -19.44 19.56
N TRP A 345 22.00 -19.63 19.08
CA TRP A 345 21.33 -18.65 18.25
C TRP A 345 20.94 -17.42 19.08
N HIS A 346 21.33 -16.23 18.62
CA HIS A 346 21.02 -14.97 19.27
C HIS A 346 20.01 -14.21 18.40
N PRO A 347 18.69 -14.31 18.67
CA PRO A 347 17.67 -13.78 17.78
C PRO A 347 17.72 -12.24 17.71
N PRO A 348 17.64 -11.65 16.51
CA PRO A 348 17.52 -10.20 16.34
C PRO A 348 16.18 -9.67 16.85
N SER A 349 16.10 -8.37 17.16
CA SER A 349 14.82 -7.72 17.45
C SER A 349 13.94 -7.68 16.20
N PHE A 350 12.70 -8.17 16.31
CA PHE A 350 11.71 -8.13 15.23
C PHE A 350 11.07 -6.74 15.06
N ASP A 351 11.15 -5.86 16.07
CA ASP A 351 10.54 -4.53 16.02
C ASP A 351 11.22 -3.64 14.97
N GLY A 352 10.45 -3.22 13.96
CA GLY A 352 10.94 -2.39 12.86
C GLY A 352 11.84 -3.11 11.84
N MET A 353 11.98 -4.44 11.92
CA MET A 353 12.81 -5.21 11.00
C MET A 353 12.36 -5.06 9.54
N SER A 354 13.31 -4.76 8.64
CA SER A 354 13.05 -4.65 7.21
C SER A 354 12.91 -6.02 6.53
N PHE A 355 12.36 -6.03 5.32
CA PHE A 355 12.31 -7.24 4.48
C PHE A 355 13.71 -7.84 4.28
N ASP A 356 14.67 -7.03 3.86
CA ASP A 356 16.03 -7.48 3.55
C ASP A 356 16.77 -7.97 4.80
N THR A 357 16.59 -7.29 5.93
CA THR A 357 17.15 -7.72 7.22
C THR A 357 16.61 -9.09 7.64
N SER A 358 15.30 -9.33 7.51
CA SER A 358 14.71 -10.64 7.88
C SER A 358 15.22 -11.80 7.02
N VAL A 359 15.49 -11.54 5.73
CA VAL A 359 15.99 -12.53 4.79
C VAL A 359 17.48 -12.80 5.03
N TYR A 360 18.26 -11.76 5.32
CA TYR A 360 19.67 -11.86 5.69
C TYR A 360 19.89 -12.64 7.00
N GLU A 361 19.15 -12.32 8.07
CA GLU A 361 19.29 -13.03 9.35
C GLU A 361 18.83 -14.48 9.26
N ALA A 362 17.81 -14.79 8.44
CA ALA A 362 17.45 -16.17 8.15
C ALA A 362 18.53 -16.92 7.35
N SER A 363 19.28 -16.24 6.48
CA SER A 363 20.46 -16.80 5.80
C SER A 363 21.51 -17.22 6.81
N ARG A 364 21.89 -16.30 7.72
CA ARG A 364 22.85 -16.56 8.80
C ARG A 364 22.43 -17.72 9.70
N PHE A 365 21.14 -17.82 10.03
CA PHE A 365 20.60 -18.93 10.80
C PHE A 365 20.78 -20.28 10.07
N ILE A 366 20.48 -20.35 8.76
CA ILE A 366 20.69 -21.57 7.95
C ILE A 366 22.18 -21.91 7.86
N ASP A 367 23.06 -20.93 7.68
CA ASP A 367 24.50 -21.16 7.57
C ASP A 367 25.10 -21.71 8.88
N MET A 368 24.57 -21.27 10.04
CA MET A 368 24.94 -21.81 11.36
C MET A 368 24.33 -23.19 11.64
N PHE A 369 23.06 -23.40 11.29
CA PHE A 369 22.28 -24.59 11.63
C PHE A 369 21.65 -25.24 10.38
N PRO A 370 22.45 -25.70 9.39
CA PRO A 370 21.93 -26.21 8.11
C PRO A 370 21.04 -27.46 8.26
N ASP A 371 21.17 -28.17 9.37
CA ASP A 371 20.40 -29.38 9.70
C ASP A 371 18.93 -29.04 10.02
N VAL A 372 18.57 -27.76 10.21
CA VAL A 372 17.18 -27.29 10.32
C VAL A 372 16.35 -27.58 9.06
N LEU A 373 17.00 -27.78 7.91
CA LEU A 373 16.36 -28.21 6.67
C LEU A 373 16.39 -29.73 6.44
N GLY A 374 16.89 -30.52 7.41
CA GLY A 374 17.04 -31.98 7.27
C GLY A 374 15.72 -32.77 7.12
N GLN A 375 14.57 -32.14 7.36
CA GLN A 375 13.24 -32.70 7.06
C GLN A 375 12.77 -32.44 5.63
N ILE A 376 13.49 -31.62 4.83
CA ILE A 376 13.15 -31.34 3.43
C ILE A 376 13.85 -32.38 2.55
N SER A 377 13.07 -33.20 1.85
CA SER A 377 13.58 -34.17 0.89
C SER A 377 13.71 -33.60 -0.52
N TYR A 378 12.93 -32.57 -0.86
CA TYR A 378 13.03 -31.89 -2.16
C TYR A 378 12.82 -30.38 -2.08
N PHE A 379 13.73 -29.61 -2.66
CA PHE A 379 13.66 -28.14 -2.72
C PHE A 379 13.46 -27.65 -4.17
N MET A 380 12.53 -26.71 -4.35
CA MET A 380 12.26 -26.10 -5.65
C MET A 380 12.23 -24.57 -5.56
N VAL A 381 12.82 -23.91 -6.56
CA VAL A 381 12.75 -22.45 -6.70
C VAL A 381 12.48 -22.05 -8.16
N ASP A 382 11.49 -21.18 -8.37
CA ASP A 382 11.12 -20.61 -9.68
C ASP A 382 11.55 -19.14 -9.78
N GLU A 383 11.72 -18.67 -11.01
CA GLU A 383 12.19 -17.32 -11.38
C GLU A 383 13.54 -16.92 -10.73
N VAL A 384 14.55 -17.81 -10.72
CA VAL A 384 15.86 -17.50 -10.09
C VAL A 384 16.61 -16.29 -10.68
N GLN A 385 16.23 -15.83 -11.88
CA GLN A 385 16.67 -14.55 -12.46
C GLN A 385 16.23 -13.29 -11.70
N ASP A 386 15.36 -13.42 -10.70
CA ASP A 386 14.90 -12.32 -9.84
C ASP A 386 15.65 -12.28 -8.49
N LEU A 387 16.61 -13.17 -8.29
CA LEU A 387 17.43 -13.23 -7.09
C LEU A 387 18.59 -12.23 -7.18
N THR A 388 18.56 -11.23 -6.29
CA THR A 388 19.63 -10.26 -6.07
C THR A 388 19.79 -9.98 -4.57
N GLY A 389 20.95 -9.46 -4.15
CA GLY A 389 21.24 -9.02 -2.79
C GLY A 389 20.98 -10.09 -1.72
N SER A 390 20.34 -9.68 -0.63
CA SER A 390 19.94 -10.54 0.51
C SER A 390 19.16 -11.80 0.08
N THR A 391 18.31 -11.69 -0.94
CA THR A 391 17.44 -12.79 -1.38
C THR A 391 18.22 -13.83 -2.19
N ALA A 392 19.24 -13.42 -2.95
CA ALA A 392 20.16 -14.34 -3.61
C ALA A 392 21.01 -15.11 -2.58
N GLN A 393 21.57 -14.40 -1.59
CA GLN A 393 22.34 -15.01 -0.49
C GLN A 393 21.50 -16.06 0.26
N PHE A 394 20.28 -15.70 0.67
CA PHE A 394 19.35 -16.61 1.36
C PHE A 394 19.06 -17.89 0.57
N VAL A 395 18.79 -17.79 -0.74
CA VAL A 395 18.53 -18.98 -1.56
C VAL A 395 19.79 -19.83 -1.71
N LEU A 396 20.98 -19.24 -1.78
CA LEU A 396 22.24 -20.00 -1.79
C LEU A 396 22.48 -20.74 -0.46
N SER A 397 22.18 -20.13 0.68
CA SER A 397 22.26 -20.81 1.99
C SER A 397 21.25 -21.97 2.07
N VAL A 398 20.01 -21.79 1.60
CA VAL A 398 19.03 -22.89 1.46
C VAL A 398 19.59 -24.02 0.58
N ILE A 399 20.15 -23.70 -0.60
CA ILE A 399 20.75 -24.69 -1.51
C ILE A 399 21.91 -25.44 -0.84
N LYS A 400 22.84 -24.72 -0.20
CA LYS A 400 23.99 -25.30 0.52
C LYS A 400 23.54 -26.26 1.62
N ALA A 401 22.53 -25.87 2.41
CA ALA A 401 21.95 -26.72 3.44
C ALA A 401 21.20 -27.94 2.84
N CYS A 402 20.45 -27.78 1.76
CA CYS A 402 19.80 -28.90 1.06
C CYS A 402 20.83 -29.92 0.55
N ILE A 403 21.91 -29.48 -0.11
CA ILE A 403 23.00 -30.36 -0.56
C ILE A 403 23.63 -31.10 0.62
N LYS A 404 23.93 -30.40 1.73
CA LYS A 404 24.49 -31.02 2.96
C LYS A 404 23.59 -32.13 3.51
N ASN A 405 22.27 -31.97 3.43
CA ASN A 405 21.28 -32.94 3.92
C ASN A 405 20.90 -34.03 2.90
N GLY A 406 21.47 -34.03 1.68
CA GLY A 406 21.11 -34.99 0.63
C GLY A 406 19.73 -34.76 0.00
N CYS A 407 19.22 -33.54 0.06
CA CYS A 407 17.94 -33.12 -0.54
C CYS A 407 18.11 -32.85 -2.04
N GLY A 408 17.23 -33.38 -2.88
CA GLY A 408 17.19 -33.06 -4.31
C GLY A 408 16.71 -31.62 -4.56
N ILE A 409 17.10 -31.05 -5.70
CA ILE A 409 16.90 -29.62 -5.98
C ILE A 409 16.41 -29.41 -7.42
N THR A 410 15.45 -28.50 -7.62
CA THR A 410 15.13 -27.97 -8.96
C THR A 410 15.10 -26.44 -8.93
N ALA A 411 16.09 -25.82 -9.57
CA ALA A 411 16.18 -24.38 -9.80
C ALA A 411 15.75 -24.05 -11.25
N LEU A 412 14.69 -23.25 -11.41
CA LEU A 412 14.12 -22.85 -12.70
C LEU A 412 14.35 -21.37 -12.96
N GLY A 413 14.96 -21.04 -14.10
CA GLY A 413 15.39 -19.68 -14.42
C GLY A 413 15.30 -19.29 -15.89
N ASP A 414 15.59 -18.03 -16.19
CA ASP A 414 15.90 -17.49 -17.52
C ASP A 414 16.74 -16.21 -17.36
N SER A 415 18.07 -16.34 -17.47
CA SER A 415 18.99 -15.23 -17.25
C SER A 415 18.81 -14.08 -18.26
N CYS A 416 18.26 -14.34 -19.44
CA CYS A 416 17.88 -13.31 -20.41
C CYS A 416 16.72 -12.41 -19.93
N GLN A 417 15.95 -12.85 -18.93
CA GLN A 417 14.92 -12.04 -18.28
C GLN A 417 15.40 -11.37 -16.98
N ALA A 418 16.65 -11.53 -16.56
CA ALA A 418 17.19 -10.81 -15.39
C ALA A 418 17.25 -9.30 -15.66
N ILE A 419 16.35 -8.54 -15.04
CA ILE A 419 16.23 -7.09 -15.22
C ILE A 419 16.05 -6.32 -13.91
N TYR A 420 16.31 -6.96 -12.76
CA TYR A 420 16.18 -6.34 -11.43
C TYR A 420 17.53 -5.98 -10.77
N ASP A 421 18.66 -6.21 -11.45
CA ASP A 421 20.00 -5.84 -10.94
C ASP A 421 20.15 -4.33 -10.64
N TYR A 422 19.32 -3.48 -11.26
CA TYR A 422 19.26 -2.05 -10.93
C TYR A 422 18.87 -1.76 -9.46
N ASN A 423 18.28 -2.74 -8.75
CA ASN A 423 18.00 -2.62 -7.32
C ASN A 423 19.28 -2.64 -6.47
N VAL A 424 20.35 -3.26 -6.97
CA VAL A 424 21.65 -3.43 -6.29
C VAL A 424 22.80 -2.62 -6.94
N GLU A 425 22.55 -1.90 -8.05
CA GLU A 425 23.53 -1.08 -8.78
C GLU A 425 24.30 -0.05 -7.91
N TYR A 426 23.77 0.34 -6.77
CA TYR A 426 24.40 1.28 -5.82
C TYR A 426 25.02 0.63 -4.58
N ASP A 427 25.02 -0.70 -4.51
CA ASP A 427 25.58 -1.48 -3.42
C ASP A 427 26.59 -2.48 -4.00
N PRO A 428 27.91 -2.16 -3.99
CA PRO A 428 28.94 -3.01 -4.58
C PRO A 428 29.11 -4.38 -3.89
N GLU A 429 28.60 -4.54 -2.68
CA GLU A 429 28.67 -5.80 -1.92
C GLU A 429 27.43 -6.67 -2.14
N ALA A 430 26.37 -6.12 -2.74
CA ALA A 430 25.14 -6.85 -3.01
C ALA A 430 25.23 -7.70 -4.29
N MET A 431 24.97 -8.99 -4.12
CA MET A 431 25.00 -10.00 -5.18
C MET A 431 24.07 -9.67 -6.35
N THR A 432 24.59 -9.64 -7.58
CA THR A 432 23.75 -9.51 -8.79
C THR A 432 23.14 -10.86 -9.17
N SER A 433 22.20 -10.85 -10.12
CA SER A 433 21.67 -12.09 -10.70
C SER A 433 22.76 -12.91 -11.37
N ASP A 434 23.67 -12.29 -12.14
CA ASP A 434 24.75 -12.99 -12.81
C ASP A 434 25.75 -13.61 -11.78
N ASP A 435 25.97 -12.97 -10.62
CA ASP A 435 26.72 -13.57 -9.50
C ASP A 435 26.02 -14.81 -8.91
N PHE A 436 24.70 -14.73 -8.71
CA PHE A 436 23.91 -15.87 -8.26
C PHE A 436 24.01 -17.05 -9.24
N TYR A 437 23.86 -16.81 -10.56
CA TYR A 437 23.99 -17.87 -11.58
C TYR A 437 25.37 -18.53 -11.53
N ASN A 438 26.44 -17.74 -11.40
CA ASN A 438 27.81 -18.25 -11.29
C ASN A 438 28.04 -19.08 -10.02
N GLU A 439 27.56 -18.61 -8.87
CA GLU A 439 27.72 -19.33 -7.60
C GLU A 439 26.88 -20.62 -7.57
N MET A 440 25.64 -20.59 -8.07
CA MET A 440 24.83 -21.80 -8.21
C MET A 440 25.52 -22.83 -9.11
N TYR A 441 26.07 -22.40 -10.26
CA TYR A 441 26.87 -23.26 -11.13
C TYR A 441 28.07 -23.88 -10.39
N ARG A 442 28.83 -23.09 -9.61
CA ARG A 442 29.97 -23.62 -8.82
C ARG A 442 29.55 -24.68 -7.80
N LEU A 443 28.40 -24.48 -7.13
CA LEU A 443 27.92 -25.37 -6.08
C LEU A 443 27.49 -26.74 -6.60
N ILE A 444 26.86 -26.80 -7.78
CA ILE A 444 26.27 -28.04 -8.30
C ILE A 444 27.01 -28.68 -9.48
N LYS A 445 28.08 -28.08 -10.02
CA LYS A 445 28.77 -28.54 -11.25
C LYS A 445 29.23 -30.01 -11.28
N ASN A 446 29.42 -30.64 -10.11
CA ASN A 446 29.88 -32.01 -10.02
C ASN A 446 28.73 -33.04 -9.90
N ASP A 447 27.60 -32.62 -9.34
CA ASP A 447 26.54 -33.51 -8.83
C ASP A 447 25.16 -33.20 -9.45
N GLY A 448 25.03 -32.08 -10.17
CA GLY A 448 23.77 -31.61 -10.77
C GLY A 448 23.81 -31.50 -12.29
N GLU A 449 22.61 -31.52 -12.87
CA GLU A 449 22.38 -31.44 -14.32
C GLU A 449 21.95 -30.04 -14.78
N PHE A 450 22.63 -29.52 -15.80
CA PHE A 450 22.33 -28.24 -16.43
C PHE A 450 21.48 -28.45 -17.70
N LEU A 451 20.22 -28.04 -17.66
CA LEU A 451 19.23 -28.36 -18.69
C LEU A 451 18.64 -27.10 -19.33
N ARG A 452 18.48 -27.09 -20.65
CA ARG A 452 17.79 -26.03 -21.38
C ARG A 452 16.45 -26.50 -21.92
N PHE A 453 15.41 -25.68 -21.76
CA PHE A 453 14.15 -25.84 -22.48
C PHE A 453 14.05 -24.80 -23.60
N GLU A 454 13.79 -25.24 -24.84
CA GLU A 454 13.71 -24.35 -26.03
C GLU A 454 12.30 -24.21 -26.62
N HIS A 455 11.42 -25.21 -26.44
CA HIS A 455 10.06 -25.16 -27.00
C HIS A 455 9.16 -24.15 -26.28
N ASN A 456 8.86 -23.04 -26.95
CA ASN A 456 7.96 -22.00 -26.49
C ASN A 456 6.51 -22.37 -26.82
N HIS A 457 5.71 -22.76 -25.82
CA HIS A 457 4.30 -23.13 -25.98
C HIS A 457 3.32 -21.94 -25.84
N ARG A 458 3.82 -20.70 -25.78
CA ARG A 458 3.06 -19.50 -25.38
C ARG A 458 2.84 -18.51 -26.52
N GLN A 459 3.79 -18.39 -27.43
CA GLN A 459 3.75 -17.47 -28.56
C GLN A 459 3.46 -18.25 -29.85
N GLU A 460 2.85 -17.59 -30.84
CA GLU A 460 2.75 -18.14 -32.19
C GLU A 460 4.15 -18.34 -32.79
N ASP A 461 4.30 -19.34 -33.68
CA ASP A 461 5.61 -19.85 -34.12
C ASP A 461 6.53 -18.73 -34.65
N ASP A 462 6.00 -17.82 -35.48
CA ASP A 462 6.74 -16.68 -36.03
C ASP A 462 7.31 -15.77 -34.94
N LEU A 463 6.52 -15.42 -33.91
CA LEU A 463 6.99 -14.61 -32.78
C LEU A 463 8.03 -15.36 -31.94
N SER A 464 7.86 -16.66 -31.73
CA SER A 464 8.81 -17.45 -30.95
C SER A 464 10.20 -17.43 -31.60
N ASN A 465 10.25 -17.64 -32.92
CA ASN A 465 11.46 -17.67 -33.75
C ASN A 465 12.20 -16.33 -33.79
N LEU A 466 11.51 -15.19 -33.65
CA LEU A 466 12.16 -13.86 -33.54
C LEU A 466 13.11 -13.75 -32.36
N THR A 467 12.87 -14.50 -31.28
CA THR A 467 13.55 -14.27 -30.00
C THR A 467 14.72 -15.22 -29.74
N VAL A 468 14.81 -16.33 -30.47
CA VAL A 468 15.78 -17.42 -30.25
C VAL A 468 17.23 -16.92 -30.39
N ASN A 469 17.56 -16.26 -31.51
CA ASN A 469 18.93 -15.81 -31.74
C ASN A 469 19.36 -14.69 -30.78
N LEU A 470 18.46 -13.76 -30.46
CA LEU A 470 18.75 -12.72 -29.47
C LEU A 470 19.00 -13.34 -28.08
N ARG A 471 18.24 -14.39 -27.71
CA ARG A 471 18.47 -15.16 -26.49
C ARG A 471 19.87 -15.77 -26.48
N ASP A 472 20.24 -16.51 -27.53
CA ASP A 472 21.57 -17.13 -27.67
C ASP A 472 22.70 -16.09 -27.59
N ALA A 473 22.53 -14.93 -28.24
CA ALA A 473 23.49 -13.84 -28.21
C ALA A 473 23.64 -13.21 -26.81
N ILE A 474 22.55 -13.10 -26.04
CA ILE A 474 22.57 -12.63 -24.63
C ILE A 474 23.28 -13.65 -23.75
N LEU A 475 22.91 -14.95 -23.84
CA LEU A 475 23.52 -16.01 -23.04
C LEU A 475 25.03 -16.10 -23.27
N LYS A 476 25.47 -16.00 -24.53
CA LYS A 476 26.89 -15.98 -24.93
C LYS A 476 27.60 -14.64 -24.70
N ASN A 477 26.90 -13.63 -24.14
CA ASN A 477 27.39 -12.27 -23.94
C ASN A 477 28.05 -11.64 -25.19
N SER A 478 27.49 -11.91 -26.37
CA SER A 478 28.09 -11.53 -27.64
C SER A 478 27.57 -10.18 -28.11
N ALA A 479 28.20 -9.08 -27.68
CA ALA A 479 27.74 -7.71 -27.91
C ALA A 479 27.41 -7.38 -29.39
N SER A 480 28.26 -7.83 -30.33
CA SER A 480 28.02 -7.62 -31.77
C SER A 480 26.78 -8.37 -32.26
N LYS A 481 26.60 -9.63 -31.90
CA LYS A 481 25.43 -10.43 -32.26
C LYS A 481 24.15 -9.92 -31.60
N MET A 482 24.22 -9.49 -30.33
CA MET A 482 23.09 -8.88 -29.64
C MET A 482 22.59 -7.62 -30.38
N LYS A 483 23.50 -6.79 -30.90
CA LYS A 483 23.16 -5.65 -31.76
C LYS A 483 22.55 -6.09 -33.09
N GLU A 484 23.17 -7.05 -33.78
CA GLU A 484 22.72 -7.56 -35.08
C GLU A 484 21.28 -8.10 -34.98
N GLU A 485 21.02 -9.00 -34.04
CA GLU A 485 19.70 -9.61 -33.83
C GLU A 485 18.64 -8.59 -33.40
N ALA A 486 19.00 -7.62 -32.55
CA ALA A 486 18.09 -6.53 -32.19
C ALA A 486 17.66 -5.69 -33.41
N LEU A 487 18.56 -5.49 -34.38
CA LEU A 487 18.25 -4.78 -35.63
C LEU A 487 17.41 -5.65 -36.59
N LEU A 488 17.71 -6.95 -36.72
CA LEU A 488 16.89 -7.89 -37.49
C LEU A 488 15.46 -8.02 -36.95
N ILE A 489 15.29 -7.96 -35.63
CA ILE A 489 13.97 -7.88 -34.98
C ILE A 489 13.26 -6.58 -35.37
N ASN A 490 13.96 -5.44 -35.42
CA ASN A 490 13.37 -4.16 -35.84
C ASN A 490 12.79 -4.19 -37.26
N GLU A 491 13.44 -4.91 -38.18
CA GLU A 491 13.00 -5.03 -39.58
C GLU A 491 11.75 -5.91 -39.75
N LYS A 492 11.51 -6.82 -38.80
CA LYS A 492 10.37 -7.75 -38.82
C LYS A 492 9.16 -7.25 -38.02
N ILE A 493 9.32 -6.24 -37.16
CA ILE A 493 8.19 -5.65 -36.41
C ILE A 493 7.39 -4.72 -37.31
N HIS A 494 6.08 -4.94 -37.40
CA HIS A 494 5.18 -4.08 -38.17
C HIS A 494 4.82 -2.81 -37.40
N PRO A 495 5.14 -1.60 -37.92
CA PRO A 495 4.73 -0.35 -37.29
C PRO A 495 3.22 -0.14 -37.37
N LEU A 496 2.65 0.51 -36.37
CA LEU A 496 1.28 1.03 -36.46
C LEU A 496 1.23 2.22 -37.42
N GLU A 497 0.13 2.33 -38.18
CA GLU A 497 -0.12 3.45 -39.09
C GLU A 497 -0.22 4.80 -38.36
N LYS A 498 -0.66 4.77 -37.09
CA LYS A 498 -0.85 5.92 -36.22
C LYS A 498 0.20 5.94 -35.11
N THR A 499 0.82 7.10 -34.90
CA THR A 499 1.61 7.38 -33.67
C THR A 499 0.69 7.48 -32.46
N ALA A 500 1.21 7.38 -31.23
CA ALA A 500 0.38 7.52 -30.02
C ALA A 500 -0.35 8.87 -29.92
N LEU A 501 0.12 9.90 -30.64
CA LEU A 501 -0.53 11.21 -30.72
C LEU A 501 -1.71 11.26 -31.69
N LEU A 502 -1.85 10.25 -32.54
CA LEU A 502 -2.89 10.15 -33.57
C LEU A 502 -3.82 8.96 -33.37
N LEU A 503 -3.59 8.13 -32.35
CA LEU A 503 -4.54 7.10 -31.92
C LEU A 503 -5.89 7.72 -31.57
N ASP A 504 -6.96 7.07 -31.99
CA ASP A 504 -8.34 7.36 -31.62
C ASP A 504 -8.99 6.07 -31.11
N ASP A 505 -10.13 6.22 -30.43
CA ASP A 505 -10.84 5.12 -29.80
C ASP A 505 -11.19 4.00 -30.79
N ASN A 506 -11.70 4.37 -31.97
CA ASN A 506 -11.99 3.44 -33.07
C ASN A 506 -10.77 2.58 -33.43
N TYR A 507 -9.59 3.17 -33.63
CA TYR A 507 -8.39 2.40 -33.99
C TYR A 507 -7.89 1.51 -32.86
N VAL A 508 -8.01 1.93 -31.60
CA VAL A 508 -7.66 1.09 -30.44
C VAL A 508 -8.65 -0.09 -30.31
N GLU A 509 -9.93 0.13 -30.58
CA GLU A 509 -10.93 -0.93 -30.68
C GLU A 509 -10.65 -1.92 -31.82
N GLU A 510 -10.10 -1.47 -32.95
CA GLU A 510 -9.64 -2.39 -34.00
C GLU A 510 -8.47 -3.27 -33.54
N LEU A 511 -7.49 -2.70 -32.83
CA LEU A 511 -6.37 -3.45 -32.25
C LEU A 511 -6.82 -4.47 -31.19
N ARG A 512 -7.93 -4.19 -30.49
CA ARG A 512 -8.55 -5.03 -29.45
C ARG A 512 -9.30 -6.25 -29.99
N LYS A 513 -9.70 -6.28 -31.27
CA LYS A 513 -10.46 -7.41 -31.88
C LYS A 513 -9.77 -8.77 -31.74
N GLU A 514 -8.45 -8.78 -31.53
CA GLU A 514 -7.63 -10.00 -31.38
C GLU A 514 -7.30 -10.36 -29.92
N GLY A 515 -7.77 -9.57 -28.94
CA GLY A 515 -7.53 -9.77 -27.52
C GLY A 515 -6.99 -8.51 -26.84
N ASN A 516 -6.35 -8.66 -25.69
CA ASN A 516 -5.86 -7.50 -24.93
C ASN A 516 -4.61 -6.87 -25.57
N VAL A 517 -4.48 -5.55 -25.39
CA VAL A 517 -3.47 -4.68 -26.02
C VAL A 517 -2.65 -4.00 -24.94
N CYS A 518 -1.37 -4.32 -24.85
CA CYS A 518 -0.44 -3.65 -23.93
C CYS A 518 0.48 -2.67 -24.67
N PHE A 519 0.33 -1.38 -24.37
CA PHE A 519 1.31 -0.36 -24.65
C PHE A 519 2.47 -0.46 -23.63
N LEU A 520 3.68 -0.72 -24.11
CA LEU A 520 4.81 -1.10 -23.29
C LEU A 520 5.96 -0.08 -23.35
N CYS A 521 6.13 0.67 -22.26
CA CYS A 521 7.12 1.74 -22.11
C CYS A 521 8.40 1.29 -21.38
N ARG A 522 9.51 2.03 -21.51
CA ARG A 522 10.77 1.72 -20.79
C ARG A 522 10.66 1.94 -19.29
N ASN A 523 9.91 2.96 -18.83
CA ASN A 523 9.82 3.37 -17.43
C ASN A 523 8.44 3.94 -17.03
N ASN A 524 8.22 4.15 -15.73
CA ASN A 524 6.96 4.71 -15.19
C ASN A 524 6.64 6.11 -15.72
N GLY A 525 7.63 7.01 -15.85
CA GLY A 525 7.39 8.37 -16.34
C GLY A 525 6.81 8.38 -17.76
N GLN A 526 7.32 7.53 -18.65
CA GLN A 526 6.75 7.29 -19.97
C GLN A 526 5.37 6.63 -19.91
N THR A 527 5.19 5.65 -19.01
CA THR A 527 3.91 4.93 -18.80
C THR A 527 2.80 5.92 -18.43
N LEU A 528 3.05 6.78 -17.43
CA LEU A 528 2.13 7.83 -17.00
C LEU A 528 1.91 8.88 -18.10
N ARG A 529 2.97 9.27 -18.83
CA ARG A 529 2.81 10.24 -19.93
C ARG A 529 1.98 9.70 -21.08
N LEU A 530 2.15 8.44 -21.45
CA LEU A 530 1.32 7.79 -22.46
C LEU A 530 -0.13 7.65 -21.97
N SER A 531 -0.34 7.26 -20.71
CA SER A 531 -1.68 7.24 -20.10
C SER A 531 -2.38 8.60 -20.19
N THR A 532 -1.70 9.68 -19.79
CA THR A 532 -2.21 11.06 -19.95
C THR A 532 -2.60 11.37 -21.40
N LEU A 533 -1.83 10.93 -22.39
CA LEU A 533 -2.13 11.17 -23.81
C LEU A 533 -3.35 10.38 -24.30
N LEU A 534 -3.52 9.14 -23.83
CA LEU A 534 -4.68 8.31 -24.14
C LEU A 534 -5.95 8.86 -23.45
N LYS A 535 -5.86 9.25 -22.16
CA LYS A 535 -6.99 9.86 -21.42
C LYS A 535 -7.47 11.16 -22.06
N ARG A 536 -6.56 12.03 -22.52
CA ARG A 536 -6.88 13.24 -23.31
C ARG A 536 -7.66 12.98 -24.61
N ARG A 537 -7.76 11.72 -25.06
CA ARG A 537 -8.48 11.28 -26.26
C ARG A 537 -9.66 10.35 -25.92
N ASN A 538 -10.03 10.29 -24.64
CA ASN A 538 -11.08 9.43 -24.09
C ASN A 538 -10.88 7.92 -24.31
N ILE A 539 -9.64 7.49 -24.63
CA ILE A 539 -9.32 6.07 -24.80
C ILE A 539 -9.25 5.42 -23.41
N ILE A 540 -10.20 4.53 -23.13
CA ILE A 540 -10.30 3.81 -21.85
C ILE A 540 -9.16 2.79 -21.75
N HIS A 541 -8.40 2.84 -20.66
CA HIS A 541 -7.28 1.92 -20.41
C HIS A 541 -6.95 1.81 -18.92
N SER A 542 -6.29 0.73 -18.55
CA SER A 542 -5.69 0.54 -17.22
C SER A 542 -4.20 0.92 -17.25
N VAL A 543 -3.68 1.46 -16.15
CA VAL A 543 -2.24 1.64 -15.95
C VAL A 543 -1.77 0.58 -14.98
N GLN A 544 -0.73 -0.17 -15.34
CA GLN A 544 -0.21 -1.17 -14.43
C GLN A 544 0.70 -0.51 -13.37
N THR A 545 0.21 -0.43 -12.14
CA THR A 545 0.88 0.18 -10.98
C THR A 545 1.28 -0.86 -9.94
N ASN A 546 2.04 -0.46 -8.90
CA ASN A 546 2.50 -1.37 -7.83
C ASN A 546 1.61 -1.28 -6.56
N ASP A 547 0.68 -0.33 -6.49
CA ASP A 547 0.34 0.31 -5.20
C ASP A 547 -1.08 0.04 -4.69
N ASN A 548 -1.85 -0.88 -5.31
CA ASN A 548 -3.17 -1.29 -4.81
C ASN A 548 -3.09 -2.18 -3.55
N LYS A 549 -2.20 -1.88 -2.60
CA LYS A 549 -2.10 -2.59 -1.31
C LYS A 549 -3.31 -2.34 -0.40
N TYR A 550 -4.05 -1.24 -0.61
CA TYR A 550 -5.23 -0.86 0.19
C TYR A 550 -6.38 -0.27 -0.65
N ALA A 551 -6.42 -0.55 -1.96
CA ALA A 551 -7.52 -0.12 -2.82
C ALA A 551 -8.70 -1.08 -2.65
N TYR A 552 -9.48 -0.91 -1.58
CA TYR A 552 -10.71 -1.66 -1.36
C TYR A 552 -11.80 -1.16 -2.31
N ALA A 553 -12.68 -2.06 -2.76
CA ALA A 553 -13.75 -1.73 -3.71
C ALA A 553 -14.68 -0.64 -3.16
N SER A 554 -15.05 0.33 -4.01
CA SER A 554 -15.87 1.50 -3.63
C SER A 554 -17.24 1.18 -3.02
N TRP A 555 -17.84 0.03 -3.35
CA TRP A 555 -19.14 -0.37 -2.80
C TRP A 555 -19.13 -0.56 -1.29
N ILE A 556 -17.99 -0.92 -0.68
CA ILE A 556 -17.88 -1.15 0.76
C ILE A 556 -18.18 0.15 1.51
N ALA A 557 -17.56 1.26 1.09
CA ALA A 557 -17.91 2.58 1.62
C ALA A 557 -19.35 2.97 1.26
N LYS A 558 -19.80 2.74 0.01
CA LYS A 558 -21.15 3.09 -0.42
C LYS A 558 -22.25 2.49 0.48
N ILE A 559 -22.06 1.25 0.94
CA ILE A 559 -23.01 0.54 1.83
C ILE A 559 -22.81 0.87 3.32
N PHE A 560 -21.57 1.12 3.77
CA PHE A 560 -21.25 1.14 5.20
C PHE A 560 -20.79 2.50 5.76
N TRP A 561 -20.61 3.56 4.99
CA TRP A 561 -20.05 4.84 5.49
C TRP A 561 -20.97 5.55 6.51
N ASP A 562 -22.28 5.51 6.30
CA ASP A 562 -23.32 6.12 7.13
C ASP A 562 -24.14 5.09 7.95
N TYR A 563 -23.83 3.80 7.82
CA TYR A 563 -24.55 2.71 8.48
C TYR A 563 -24.38 2.76 10.01
N GLY A 564 -25.34 3.37 10.69
CA GLY A 564 -25.28 3.66 12.13
C GLY A 564 -25.46 2.46 13.07
N ILE A 565 -25.84 1.29 12.57
CA ILE A 565 -26.12 0.08 13.38
C ILE A 565 -24.87 -0.80 13.45
N SER A 566 -24.60 -1.43 14.59
CA SER A 566 -23.40 -2.27 14.78
C SER A 566 -23.46 -3.63 14.08
N ARG A 567 -24.68 -4.13 13.84
CA ARG A 567 -24.99 -5.40 13.19
C ARG A 567 -25.80 -5.13 11.92
N ILE A 568 -25.64 -5.99 10.92
CA ILE A 568 -26.48 -6.00 9.73
C ILE A 568 -26.96 -7.43 9.46
N GLU A 569 -28.25 -7.57 9.15
CA GLU A 569 -28.85 -8.82 8.70
C GLU A 569 -28.72 -8.94 7.18
N ARG A 570 -28.64 -10.18 6.67
CA ARG A 570 -28.51 -10.49 5.24
C ARG A 570 -29.55 -9.75 4.41
N ASP A 571 -30.82 -9.83 4.81
CA ASP A 571 -31.90 -9.32 3.97
C ASP A 571 -31.85 -7.77 3.91
N ILE A 572 -31.46 -7.11 5.01
CA ILE A 572 -31.13 -5.67 5.03
C ILE A 572 -29.94 -5.35 4.12
N PHE A 573 -28.89 -6.18 4.12
CA PHE A 573 -27.73 -6.00 3.23
C PHE A 573 -28.11 -6.12 1.74
N LEU A 574 -28.98 -7.08 1.39
CA LEU A 574 -29.49 -7.23 0.03
C LEU A 574 -30.31 -6.01 -0.40
N ASP A 575 -31.18 -5.50 0.47
CA ASP A 575 -31.96 -4.28 0.23
C ASP A 575 -31.06 -3.04 0.06
N LEU A 576 -29.98 -2.91 0.83
CA LEU A 576 -29.00 -1.83 0.66
C LEU A 576 -28.24 -1.95 -0.67
N MET A 577 -27.84 -3.15 -1.08
CA MET A 577 -27.15 -3.38 -2.35
C MET A 577 -28.02 -2.99 -3.56
N ASP A 578 -29.32 -3.31 -3.51
CA ASP A 578 -30.30 -2.92 -4.54
C ASP A 578 -30.55 -1.40 -4.52
N ARG A 579 -30.82 -0.83 -3.34
CA ARG A 579 -31.08 0.62 -3.18
C ARG A 579 -29.91 1.49 -3.65
N GLU A 580 -28.68 1.08 -3.34
CA GLU A 580 -27.47 1.78 -3.77
C GLU A 580 -27.05 1.41 -5.20
N GLY A 581 -27.75 0.50 -5.89
CA GLY A 581 -27.43 0.08 -7.25
C GLY A 581 -26.01 -0.46 -7.39
N VAL A 582 -25.59 -1.34 -6.47
CA VAL A 582 -24.26 -1.96 -6.51
C VAL A 582 -24.29 -3.21 -7.39
N GLU A 583 -23.78 -3.07 -8.61
CA GLU A 583 -23.57 -4.18 -9.55
C GLU A 583 -22.09 -4.59 -9.57
N LEU A 584 -21.82 -5.90 -9.52
CA LEU A 584 -20.48 -6.48 -9.64
C LEU A 584 -20.51 -7.65 -10.62
N ASP A 585 -19.68 -7.56 -11.67
CA ASP A 585 -19.65 -8.54 -12.75
C ASP A 585 -19.44 -9.98 -12.24
N GLY A 586 -20.43 -10.83 -12.49
CA GLY A 586 -20.39 -12.25 -12.11
C GLY A 586 -20.68 -12.54 -10.63
N TYR A 587 -21.15 -11.57 -9.84
CA TYR A 587 -21.53 -11.77 -8.44
C TYR A 587 -22.91 -11.17 -8.13
N SER A 588 -23.82 -11.99 -7.59
CA SER A 588 -25.04 -11.48 -6.97
C SER A 588 -24.76 -10.92 -5.57
N ALA A 589 -25.67 -10.11 -5.05
CA ALA A 589 -25.60 -9.63 -3.66
C ALA A 589 -25.56 -10.79 -2.63
N LEU A 590 -26.12 -11.96 -2.97
CA LEU A 590 -26.00 -13.18 -2.15
C LEU A 590 -24.57 -13.76 -2.18
N ASP A 591 -23.93 -13.84 -3.36
CA ASP A 591 -22.53 -14.32 -3.47
C ASP A 591 -21.55 -13.43 -2.68
N ILE A 592 -21.83 -12.11 -2.67
CA ILE A 592 -21.09 -11.12 -1.92
C ILE A 592 -21.31 -11.33 -0.42
N TRP A 593 -22.57 -11.53 0.02
CA TRP A 593 -22.88 -11.86 1.41
C TRP A 593 -22.18 -13.13 1.90
N GLU A 594 -22.18 -14.22 1.11
CA GLU A 594 -21.47 -15.45 1.48
C GLU A 594 -19.96 -15.22 1.70
N LYS A 595 -19.33 -14.38 0.87
CA LYS A 595 -17.93 -13.97 1.05
C LYS A 595 -17.73 -13.12 2.31
N ILE A 596 -18.66 -12.21 2.61
CA ILE A 596 -18.64 -11.38 3.83
C ILE A 596 -18.72 -12.26 5.09
N VAL A 597 -19.68 -13.19 5.15
CA VAL A 597 -19.83 -14.14 6.27
C VAL A 597 -18.57 -14.97 6.44
N LYS A 598 -18.04 -15.51 5.34
CA LYS A 598 -16.82 -16.32 5.31
C LYS A 598 -15.57 -15.58 5.77
N ILE A 599 -15.41 -14.30 5.43
CA ILE A 599 -14.24 -13.53 5.89
C ILE A 599 -14.38 -13.04 7.33
N SER A 600 -15.61 -12.89 7.82
CA SER A 600 -15.92 -12.45 9.19
C SER A 600 -15.95 -13.60 10.21
N ASP A 601 -15.60 -14.83 9.80
CA ASP A 601 -15.72 -16.08 10.57
C ASP A 601 -17.06 -16.24 11.31
N SER A 602 -18.12 -15.67 10.74
CA SER A 602 -19.45 -15.56 11.34
C SER A 602 -20.35 -16.73 10.91
N TYR A 603 -21.34 -17.08 11.74
CA TYR A 603 -22.26 -18.18 11.48
C TYR A 603 -23.70 -17.70 11.66
N GLY A 604 -24.43 -17.46 10.55
CA GLY A 604 -25.83 -17.07 10.58
C GLY A 604 -26.23 -16.10 9.47
N ASN A 605 -27.40 -15.48 9.65
CA ASN A 605 -27.93 -14.43 8.76
C ASN A 605 -27.54 -13.01 9.21
N GLU A 606 -26.70 -12.84 10.22
CA GLU A 606 -26.21 -11.53 10.68
C GLU A 606 -24.68 -11.50 10.78
N ILE A 607 -24.11 -10.29 10.70
CA ILE A 607 -22.69 -10.01 10.95
C ILE A 607 -22.54 -8.73 11.79
N ILE A 608 -21.40 -8.59 12.45
CA ILE A 608 -20.97 -7.31 13.07
C ILE A 608 -20.14 -6.54 12.03
N VAL A 609 -20.60 -5.35 11.64
CA VAL A 609 -19.99 -4.57 10.54
C VAL A 609 -18.52 -4.21 10.83
N ARG A 610 -18.22 -3.82 12.08
CA ARG A 610 -16.84 -3.55 12.54
C ARG A 610 -15.93 -4.76 12.42
N ASP A 611 -16.42 -5.97 12.69
CA ASP A 611 -15.61 -7.19 12.68
C ASP A 611 -15.33 -7.66 11.25
N PHE A 612 -16.30 -7.48 10.34
CA PHE A 612 -16.10 -7.64 8.90
C PHE A 612 -14.99 -6.71 8.37
N LEU A 613 -15.10 -5.40 8.62
CA LEU A 613 -14.15 -4.39 8.16
C LEU A 613 -12.74 -4.61 8.73
N ASN A 614 -12.65 -4.94 10.02
CA ASN A 614 -11.39 -5.33 10.66
C ASN A 614 -10.81 -6.62 10.06
N SER A 615 -11.65 -7.59 9.71
CA SER A 615 -11.24 -8.85 9.10
C SER A 615 -10.71 -8.65 7.67
N LEU A 616 -11.30 -7.76 6.87
CA LEU A 616 -10.76 -7.34 5.57
C LEU A 616 -9.33 -6.82 5.68
N LYS A 617 -9.09 -5.88 6.63
CA LYS A 617 -7.78 -5.25 6.87
C LYS A 617 -6.76 -6.25 7.42
N LYS A 618 -7.14 -7.08 8.39
CA LYS A 618 -6.25 -8.09 9.01
C LYS A 618 -5.92 -9.26 8.09
N LYS A 619 -6.90 -9.85 7.40
CA LYS A 619 -6.72 -11.03 6.53
C LYS A 619 -6.12 -10.67 5.16
N LYS A 620 -5.87 -9.38 4.88
CA LYS A 620 -5.37 -8.85 3.60
C LYS A 620 -6.14 -9.45 2.41
N ALA A 621 -7.46 -9.31 2.47
CA ALA A 621 -8.39 -9.95 1.55
C ALA A 621 -8.04 -9.64 0.09
N SER A 622 -7.58 -10.64 -0.66
CA SER A 622 -7.28 -10.53 -2.10
C SER A 622 -8.42 -11.02 -2.99
N ASP A 623 -9.60 -11.26 -2.41
CA ASP A 623 -10.78 -11.65 -3.17
C ASP A 623 -11.24 -10.46 -4.05
N PRO A 624 -11.43 -10.66 -5.37
CA PRO A 624 -11.89 -9.62 -6.29
C PRO A 624 -13.11 -8.82 -5.83
N VAL A 625 -14.01 -9.43 -5.06
CA VAL A 625 -15.21 -8.75 -4.56
C VAL A 625 -14.88 -7.61 -3.59
N PHE A 626 -13.76 -7.68 -2.87
CA PHE A 626 -13.38 -6.65 -1.89
C PHE A 626 -12.32 -5.67 -2.38
N MET A 627 -11.77 -5.88 -3.59
CA MET A 627 -10.65 -5.13 -4.12
C MET A 627 -11.06 -4.32 -5.35
N GLU A 628 -10.60 -3.08 -5.44
CA GLU A 628 -10.80 -2.23 -6.60
C GLU A 628 -9.89 -2.72 -7.74
N LEU A 629 -10.50 -3.34 -8.76
CA LEU A 629 -9.81 -4.00 -9.87
C LEU A 629 -10.14 -3.32 -11.20
N VAL A 630 -9.39 -2.28 -11.54
CA VAL A 630 -9.43 -1.66 -12.88
C VAL A 630 -8.79 -2.61 -13.90
N GLN A 631 -9.57 -3.54 -14.44
CA GLN A 631 -9.18 -4.39 -15.57
C GLN A 631 -9.78 -3.84 -16.86
N ASN A 632 -8.91 -3.38 -17.76
CA ASN A 632 -9.27 -2.99 -19.11
C ASN A 632 -8.44 -3.83 -20.09
N ASP A 633 -9.01 -4.17 -21.23
CA ASP A 633 -8.28 -4.86 -22.32
C ASP A 633 -7.14 -4.00 -22.89
N VAL A 634 -7.26 -2.67 -22.79
CA VAL A 634 -6.18 -1.74 -23.11
C VAL A 634 -5.37 -1.46 -21.84
N ILE A 635 -4.07 -1.73 -21.90
CA ILE A 635 -3.16 -1.72 -20.76
C ILE A 635 -1.96 -0.85 -21.10
N VAL A 636 -1.54 0.01 -20.17
CA VAL A 636 -0.29 0.78 -20.27
C VAL A 636 0.63 0.35 -19.14
N SER A 637 1.78 -0.24 -19.48
CA SER A 637 2.75 -0.77 -18.51
C SER A 637 4.17 -0.37 -18.89
N ASN A 638 5.08 -0.46 -17.92
CA ASN A 638 6.51 -0.53 -18.21
C ASN A 638 6.98 -1.99 -18.39
N ILE A 639 8.16 -2.19 -18.99
CA ILE A 639 8.77 -3.52 -19.23
C ILE A 639 8.97 -4.33 -17.95
N HIS A 640 9.49 -3.72 -16.88
CA HIS A 640 9.74 -4.37 -15.58
C HIS A 640 8.46 -4.87 -14.90
N ARG A 641 7.33 -4.17 -15.09
CA ARG A 641 6.00 -4.57 -14.56
C ARG A 641 5.30 -5.59 -15.46
N ALA A 642 5.57 -5.57 -16.76
CA ALA A 642 5.04 -6.56 -17.70
C ALA A 642 5.74 -7.92 -17.61
N LYS A 643 6.92 -7.99 -16.97
CA LYS A 643 7.57 -9.27 -16.65
C LYS A 643 6.62 -10.19 -15.87
N GLY A 644 6.67 -11.49 -16.17
CA GLY A 644 5.74 -12.48 -15.62
C GLY A 644 4.31 -12.41 -16.17
N ARG A 645 3.98 -11.39 -16.99
CA ARG A 645 2.68 -11.23 -17.67
C ARG A 645 2.81 -11.45 -19.17
N GLU A 646 1.66 -11.57 -19.82
CA GLU A 646 1.49 -11.91 -21.23
C GLU A 646 0.28 -11.16 -21.78
N TYR A 647 0.34 -10.72 -23.04
CA TYR A 647 -0.73 -9.99 -23.72
C TYR A 647 -0.97 -10.54 -25.12
N ASP A 648 -2.16 -10.42 -25.69
CA ASP A 648 -2.41 -10.89 -27.07
C ASP A 648 -1.65 -10.04 -28.09
N ARG A 649 -1.69 -8.71 -27.91
CA ARG A 649 -0.91 -7.71 -28.67
C ARG A 649 -0.03 -6.86 -27.74
N VAL A 650 1.22 -6.65 -28.13
CA VAL A 650 2.13 -5.70 -27.47
C VAL A 650 2.60 -4.65 -28.47
N ILE A 651 2.54 -3.39 -28.05
CA ILE A 651 3.00 -2.25 -28.81
C ILE A 651 4.17 -1.63 -28.01
N ILE A 652 5.37 -1.60 -28.59
CA ILE A 652 6.55 -0.98 -27.97
C ILE A 652 6.82 0.41 -28.56
N ASP A 653 7.46 1.30 -27.80
CA ASP A 653 7.92 2.57 -28.35
C ASP A 653 9.06 2.34 -29.36
N GLU A 654 8.98 2.97 -30.53
CA GLU A 654 9.94 2.82 -31.63
C GLU A 654 11.40 3.14 -31.22
N SER A 655 11.60 4.04 -30.26
CA SER A 655 12.95 4.36 -29.75
C SER A 655 13.60 3.19 -29.01
N LEU A 656 12.81 2.25 -28.46
CA LEU A 656 13.33 1.09 -27.71
C LEU A 656 14.36 0.32 -28.54
N ILE A 657 14.09 0.12 -29.85
CA ILE A 657 15.00 -0.62 -30.73
C ILE A 657 15.87 0.33 -31.57
N ASN A 658 15.35 1.48 -32.04
CA ASN A 658 16.16 2.46 -32.77
C ASN A 658 17.43 2.91 -32.01
N ASN A 659 17.39 2.91 -30.67
CA ASN A 659 18.52 3.25 -29.82
C ASN A 659 19.75 2.31 -29.94
N PHE A 660 19.63 1.13 -30.55
CA PHE A 660 20.76 0.21 -30.82
C PHE A 660 21.49 0.49 -32.14
N LYS A 661 20.90 1.28 -33.06
CA LYS A 661 21.50 1.57 -34.38
C LYS A 661 22.90 2.19 -34.27
N ASN A 662 23.05 3.20 -33.42
CA ASN A 662 24.24 4.06 -33.43
C ASN A 662 25.38 3.59 -32.51
N ARG A 663 25.10 2.81 -31.46
CA ARG A 663 26.13 2.33 -30.51
C ARG A 663 25.76 0.99 -29.88
N LEU A 664 26.77 0.24 -29.45
CA LEU A 664 26.58 -0.89 -28.55
C LEU A 664 25.98 -0.41 -27.21
N LYS A 665 25.32 -1.33 -26.52
CA LYS A 665 24.67 -1.10 -25.21
C LYS A 665 25.13 -2.15 -24.21
N SER A 666 24.86 -1.93 -22.93
CA SER A 666 25.05 -2.95 -21.90
C SER A 666 24.11 -4.13 -22.12
N ILE A 667 24.50 -5.31 -21.62
CA ILE A 667 23.68 -6.53 -21.68
C ILE A 667 22.28 -6.32 -21.09
N GLY A 668 22.14 -5.48 -20.05
CA GLY A 668 20.85 -5.13 -19.44
C GLY A 668 19.84 -4.43 -20.36
N GLU A 669 20.29 -3.66 -21.36
CA GLU A 669 19.37 -3.10 -22.38
C GLU A 669 18.88 -4.19 -23.34
N TYR A 670 19.72 -5.18 -23.67
CA TYR A 670 19.31 -6.34 -24.47
C TYR A 670 18.41 -7.30 -23.69
N LYS A 671 18.70 -7.60 -22.40
CA LYS A 671 17.80 -8.30 -21.46
C LYS A 671 16.44 -7.56 -21.37
N THR A 672 16.45 -6.22 -21.29
CA THR A 672 15.23 -5.39 -21.33
C THR A 672 14.44 -5.56 -22.64
N LEU A 673 15.09 -5.48 -23.80
CA LEU A 673 14.44 -5.69 -25.10
C LEU A 673 13.85 -7.10 -25.20
N TYR A 674 14.62 -8.11 -24.80
CA TYR A 674 14.20 -9.51 -24.77
C TYR A 674 12.94 -9.73 -23.92
N VAL A 675 12.88 -9.13 -22.72
CA VAL A 675 11.66 -9.16 -21.90
C VAL A 675 10.48 -8.53 -22.65
N ALA A 676 10.66 -7.37 -23.31
CA ALA A 676 9.60 -6.69 -24.04
C ALA A 676 9.01 -7.52 -25.19
N ILE A 677 9.85 -8.08 -26.06
CA ILE A 677 9.42 -8.84 -27.25
C ILE A 677 8.91 -10.25 -26.94
N THR A 678 9.09 -10.73 -25.70
CA THR A 678 8.57 -12.02 -25.20
C THR A 678 7.27 -11.89 -24.40
N ARG A 679 6.69 -10.68 -24.31
CA ARG A 679 5.37 -10.43 -23.73
C ARG A 679 4.16 -10.72 -24.67
N PRO A 680 4.21 -10.51 -25.99
CA PRO A 680 3.07 -10.76 -26.87
C PRO A 680 2.88 -12.25 -27.18
N LYS A 681 1.64 -12.72 -27.20
CA LYS A 681 1.26 -14.06 -27.65
C LYS A 681 1.12 -14.15 -29.16
N LYS A 682 0.48 -13.14 -29.77
CA LYS A 682 0.08 -13.15 -31.19
C LYS A 682 0.75 -12.04 -31.99
N ASN A 683 0.74 -10.81 -31.49
CA ASN A 683 1.17 -9.64 -32.25
C ASN A 683 2.19 -8.77 -31.52
N LEU A 684 3.25 -8.38 -32.23
CA LEU A 684 4.22 -7.37 -31.80
C LEU A 684 4.23 -6.20 -32.81
N ASN A 685 3.95 -5.00 -32.34
CA ASN A 685 4.02 -3.77 -33.11
C ASN A 685 4.96 -2.75 -32.45
N ASN A 686 5.42 -1.76 -33.22
CA ASN A 686 6.00 -0.55 -32.66
C ASN A 686 5.21 0.70 -33.07
N CYS A 687 5.30 1.76 -32.27
CA CYS A 687 4.84 3.09 -32.68
C CYS A 687 5.64 4.18 -31.94
N LYS A 688 5.60 5.40 -32.45
CA LYS A 688 6.18 6.56 -31.74
C LYS A 688 5.26 6.96 -30.60
N MET A 689 5.64 6.65 -29.35
CA MET A 689 4.88 6.99 -28.14
C MET A 689 5.37 8.28 -27.48
N GLN A 690 6.63 8.63 -27.67
CA GLN A 690 7.27 9.79 -27.05
C GLN A 690 7.31 11.02 -27.96
N PHE A 691 7.25 12.20 -27.34
CA PHE A 691 7.58 13.47 -27.97
C PHE A 691 9.09 13.67 -28.06
N GLU A 692 9.53 14.33 -29.13
CA GLU A 692 10.91 14.77 -29.27
C GLU A 692 11.31 15.75 -28.15
N ARG A 693 12.56 15.64 -27.67
CA ARG A 693 13.18 16.51 -26.63
C ARG A 693 12.62 16.43 -25.21
N MET A 694 11.77 15.44 -24.90
CA MET A 694 11.36 15.15 -23.52
C MET A 694 12.35 14.21 -22.82
N TYR A 695 12.90 14.64 -21.69
CA TYR A 695 13.81 13.83 -20.86
C TYR A 695 13.15 13.46 -19.53
N TYR A 696 12.90 12.17 -19.33
CA TYR A 696 12.32 11.62 -18.11
C TYR A 696 13.43 11.35 -17.09
N LYS A 697 13.29 11.87 -15.87
CA LYS A 697 14.19 11.56 -14.75
C LYS A 697 13.38 11.25 -13.49
N LYS A 698 13.96 10.45 -12.60
CA LYS A 698 13.44 10.19 -11.26
C LYS A 698 14.21 11.07 -10.27
N ALA A 699 13.49 11.76 -9.38
CA ALA A 699 14.10 12.61 -8.37
C ALA A 699 14.91 11.75 -7.38
N LYS A 700 16.20 12.10 -7.18
CA LYS A 700 17.08 11.42 -6.22
C LYS A 700 17.00 12.03 -4.80
N ASN A 701 16.75 13.33 -4.72
CA ASN A 701 16.80 14.11 -3.46
C ASN A 701 15.41 14.36 -2.85
N ALA A 702 14.34 13.93 -3.53
CA ALA A 702 12.96 13.97 -3.06
C ALA A 702 12.72 12.82 -2.07
N ASP A 703 11.87 13.04 -1.06
CA ASP A 703 11.61 12.02 -0.03
C ASP A 703 10.80 10.88 -0.65
N ALA A 704 9.86 11.21 -1.53
CA ALA A 704 9.28 10.27 -2.47
C ALA A 704 10.01 10.38 -3.83
N LYS A 705 10.68 9.31 -4.25
CA LYS A 705 11.42 9.22 -5.53
C LYS A 705 10.46 9.27 -6.73
N ARG A 706 9.98 10.48 -7.10
CA ARG A 706 8.99 10.70 -8.16
C ARG A 706 9.60 11.03 -9.52
N TRP A 707 8.89 10.73 -10.62
CA TRP A 707 9.30 11.08 -11.98
C TRP A 707 9.01 12.54 -12.33
N PHE A 708 9.81 13.12 -13.23
CA PHE A 708 9.57 14.44 -13.83
C PHE A 708 10.05 14.47 -15.29
N VAL A 709 9.46 15.36 -16.11
CA VAL A 709 9.87 15.62 -17.49
C VAL A 709 10.55 16.98 -17.60
N ARG A 710 11.79 16.96 -18.11
CA ARG A 710 12.49 18.17 -18.57
C ARG A 710 12.33 18.32 -20.09
N ASN A 711 12.00 19.52 -20.55
CA ASN A 711 11.92 19.89 -21.97
C ASN A 711 12.60 21.25 -22.16
N ASN A 712 13.53 21.35 -23.12
CA ASN A 712 14.32 22.56 -23.40
C ASN A 712 14.86 23.25 -22.12
N GLY A 713 15.44 22.47 -21.21
CA GLY A 713 16.02 22.97 -19.95
C GLY A 713 15.02 23.25 -18.81
N LYS A 714 13.72 23.39 -19.07
CA LYS A 714 12.68 23.61 -18.06
C LYS A 714 12.01 22.31 -17.63
N ILE A 715 11.54 22.23 -16.37
CA ILE A 715 10.66 21.15 -15.93
C ILE A 715 9.24 21.50 -16.39
N THR A 716 8.54 20.52 -16.94
CA THR A 716 7.22 20.72 -17.57
C THR A 716 6.16 19.77 -17.05
N HIS A 717 6.55 18.62 -16.50
CA HIS A 717 5.62 17.66 -15.92
C HIS A 717 6.23 16.98 -14.70
N VAL A 718 5.39 16.53 -13.77
CA VAL A 718 5.77 15.78 -12.56
C VAL A 718 4.80 14.61 -12.33
N GLU A 719 5.29 13.51 -11.78
CA GLU A 719 4.45 12.41 -11.32
C GLU A 719 3.65 12.83 -10.08
N THR A 720 2.34 12.59 -10.16
CA THR A 720 1.33 12.92 -9.14
C THR A 720 0.51 11.67 -8.82
N GLY A 721 0.00 11.59 -7.59
CA GLY A 721 -0.78 10.44 -7.14
C GLY A 721 0.07 9.30 -6.60
N ILE A 722 1.21 9.63 -5.98
CA ILE A 722 2.01 8.65 -5.24
C ILE A 722 1.64 8.64 -3.76
N GLU A 723 2.07 7.60 -3.04
CA GLU A 723 1.81 7.46 -1.61
C GLU A 723 2.27 8.72 -0.85
N ASN A 724 1.42 9.22 0.05
CA ASN A 724 1.56 10.47 0.80
C ASN A 724 1.45 11.79 -0.01
N ASP A 725 1.10 11.80 -1.31
CA ASP A 725 0.79 13.06 -2.02
C ASP A 725 -0.45 13.76 -1.42
N ILE A 726 -1.44 12.98 -0.97
CA ILE A 726 -2.60 13.43 -0.20
C ILE A 726 -2.80 12.50 1.00
N LYS A 727 -3.27 13.03 2.13
CA LYS A 727 -3.69 12.20 3.28
C LYS A 727 -5.16 11.83 3.09
N ILE A 728 -5.51 10.54 3.17
CA ILE A 728 -6.84 10.03 2.77
C ILE A 728 -8.01 10.65 3.56
N PHE A 729 -7.80 11.11 4.80
CA PHE A 729 -8.82 11.84 5.57
C PHE A 729 -9.23 13.21 4.96
N GLN A 730 -8.47 13.75 4.01
CA GLN A 730 -8.83 15.00 3.32
C GLN A 730 -10.17 14.86 2.58
N PHE A 731 -10.54 13.66 2.14
CA PHE A 731 -11.81 13.38 1.44
C PHE A 731 -13.06 13.35 2.35
N ILE A 732 -12.92 13.63 3.65
CA ILE A 732 -14.04 13.75 4.61
C ILE A 732 -14.01 15.06 5.44
N LYS A 733 -12.94 15.84 5.36
CA LYS A 733 -12.71 17.03 6.20
C LYS A 733 -13.70 18.17 5.90
N ASP A 734 -14.11 18.95 6.90
CA ASP A 734 -14.91 20.19 6.78
C ASP A 734 -16.37 20.01 6.27
N SER A 735 -16.71 18.95 5.54
CA SER A 735 -18.09 18.62 5.10
C SER A 735 -18.19 17.16 4.62
N CYS A 736 -18.18 16.19 5.55
CA CYS A 736 -18.12 14.77 5.20
C CYS A 736 -19.30 14.31 4.34
N PHE A 737 -20.54 14.54 4.78
CA PHE A 737 -21.74 14.03 4.08
C PHE A 737 -21.77 14.49 2.62
N GLN A 738 -21.71 15.81 2.39
CA GLN A 738 -21.76 16.39 1.04
C GLN A 738 -20.57 15.92 0.18
N ARG A 739 -19.38 15.74 0.75
CA ARG A 739 -18.21 15.28 0.00
C ARG A 739 -18.28 13.80 -0.34
N GLN A 740 -18.80 12.96 0.55
CA GLN A 740 -18.99 11.53 0.30
C GLN A 740 -20.09 11.26 -0.72
N GLU A 741 -21.20 12.01 -0.63
CA GLU A 741 -22.24 12.05 -1.65
C GLU A 741 -21.68 12.49 -3.01
N TYR A 742 -20.95 13.62 -3.06
CA TYR A 742 -20.31 14.11 -4.30
C TYR A 742 -19.32 13.11 -4.90
N ILE A 743 -18.43 12.51 -4.09
CA ILE A 743 -17.48 11.48 -4.57
C ILE A 743 -18.24 10.28 -5.15
N SER A 744 -19.33 9.85 -4.50
CA SER A 744 -20.06 8.63 -4.89
C SER A 744 -21.02 8.82 -6.06
N THR A 745 -21.47 10.06 -6.34
CA THR A 745 -22.47 10.37 -7.38
C THR A 745 -21.89 11.12 -8.59
N SER A 746 -20.89 11.97 -8.36
CA SER A 746 -20.47 13.00 -9.32
C SER A 746 -19.06 12.78 -9.88
N ILE A 747 -18.26 11.88 -9.29
CA ILE A 747 -16.91 11.52 -9.74
C ILE A 747 -16.93 10.14 -10.40
N LYS A 748 -16.16 9.97 -11.47
CA LYS A 748 -16.01 8.72 -12.23
C LYS A 748 -14.55 8.46 -12.58
N PRO A 749 -14.12 7.19 -12.70
CA PRO A 749 -12.82 6.85 -13.26
C PRO A 749 -12.62 7.48 -14.65
N GLY A 750 -11.49 8.17 -14.84
CA GLY A 750 -11.19 8.92 -16.06
C GLY A 750 -11.43 10.43 -15.97
N ASP A 751 -12.22 10.92 -15.00
CA ASP A 751 -12.51 12.35 -14.88
C ASP A 751 -11.25 13.21 -14.62
N ASN A 752 -11.31 14.47 -15.05
CA ASN A 752 -10.20 15.42 -14.96
C ASN A 752 -10.07 16.02 -13.56
N LEU A 753 -8.84 16.02 -13.06
CA LEU A 753 -8.46 16.68 -11.82
C LEU A 753 -7.43 17.78 -12.09
N LYS A 754 -7.48 18.83 -11.28
CA LYS A 754 -6.49 19.90 -11.26
C LYS A 754 -5.96 20.09 -9.85
N ILE A 755 -4.66 20.30 -9.72
CA ILE A 755 -4.04 20.77 -8.49
C ILE A 755 -3.78 22.26 -8.63
N LYS A 756 -4.32 23.08 -7.73
CA LYS A 756 -4.30 24.56 -7.80
C LYS A 756 -3.51 25.15 -6.64
N ARG A 757 -2.59 26.06 -6.94
CA ARG A 757 -1.74 26.72 -5.93
C ARG A 757 -2.53 27.79 -5.17
N GLU A 758 -2.49 27.74 -3.86
CA GLU A 758 -3.04 28.74 -2.94
C GLU A 758 -1.90 29.42 -2.16
N ILE A 759 -1.98 30.75 -2.01
CA ILE A 759 -0.98 31.54 -1.30
C ILE A 759 -1.67 32.25 -0.14
N SER A 760 -1.32 31.88 1.10
CA SER A 760 -1.81 32.50 2.33
C SER A 760 -0.63 32.76 3.26
N GLU A 761 -0.47 33.98 3.77
CA GLU A 761 0.49 34.30 4.84
C GLU A 761 1.95 33.87 4.54
N ARG A 762 2.37 33.92 3.27
CA ARG A 762 3.66 33.41 2.74
C ARG A 762 3.84 31.89 2.78
N LYS A 763 2.86 31.10 3.22
CA LYS A 763 2.81 29.64 3.04
C LYS A 763 2.18 29.32 1.67
N ILE A 764 2.75 28.34 0.95
CA ILE A 764 2.17 27.78 -0.28
C ILE A 764 1.40 26.52 0.10
N LYS A 765 0.15 26.42 -0.35
CA LYS A 765 -0.69 25.22 -0.29
C LYS A 765 -1.11 24.83 -1.71
N TYR A 766 -1.59 23.60 -1.86
CA TYR A 766 -2.23 23.18 -3.09
C TYR A 766 -3.52 22.42 -2.78
N SER A 767 -4.63 22.82 -3.42
CA SER A 767 -5.91 22.12 -3.38
C SER A 767 -6.04 21.17 -4.57
N LEU A 768 -6.59 19.99 -4.31
CA LEU A 768 -7.02 19.03 -5.33
C LEU A 768 -8.48 19.32 -5.70
N ILE A 769 -8.72 19.54 -6.99
CA ILE A 769 -9.99 20.03 -7.53
C ILE A 769 -10.51 19.05 -8.57
N HIS A 770 -11.80 18.69 -8.46
CA HIS A 770 -12.55 18.05 -9.53
C HIS A 770 -13.16 19.11 -10.46
N CYS A 771 -13.01 18.91 -11.77
CA CYS A 771 -13.47 19.83 -12.79
C CYS A 771 -14.54 19.17 -13.67
N ILE A 772 -15.79 19.59 -13.50
CA ILE A 772 -16.92 19.18 -14.34
C ILE A 772 -17.44 20.43 -15.06
N GLU A 773 -17.32 20.46 -16.38
CA GLU A 773 -17.67 21.63 -17.21
C GLU A 773 -16.98 22.91 -16.65
N ASP A 774 -17.74 23.94 -16.30
CA ASP A 774 -17.24 25.19 -15.70
C ASP A 774 -17.16 25.16 -14.15
N ASN A 775 -17.52 24.04 -13.50
CA ASN A 775 -17.57 23.92 -12.04
C ASN A 775 -16.28 23.31 -11.45
N GLU A 776 -15.65 24.03 -10.51
CA GLU A 776 -14.52 23.55 -9.69
C GLU A 776 -15.01 23.13 -8.29
N THR A 777 -14.83 21.85 -7.92
CA THR A 777 -15.12 21.36 -6.55
C THR A 777 -13.83 20.90 -5.85
N VAL A 778 -13.51 21.49 -4.70
CA VAL A 778 -12.33 21.11 -3.89
C VAL A 778 -12.58 19.80 -3.17
N LEU A 779 -11.76 18.79 -3.44
CA LEU A 779 -11.82 17.46 -2.82
C LEU A 779 -10.98 17.37 -1.54
N GLY A 780 -9.92 18.17 -1.43
CA GLY A 780 -8.97 18.15 -0.32
C GLY A 780 -7.68 18.91 -0.63
N TYR A 781 -6.71 18.83 0.28
CA TYR A 781 -5.40 19.50 0.13
C TYR A 781 -4.26 18.50 -0.02
N MET A 782 -3.30 18.82 -0.89
CA MET A 782 -2.04 18.09 -1.04
C MET A 782 -1.20 18.20 0.24
N SER A 783 -0.35 17.21 0.49
CA SER A 783 0.51 17.14 1.67
C SER A 783 1.67 18.14 1.64
N SER A 784 2.29 18.39 2.79
CA SER A 784 3.55 19.15 2.88
C SER A 784 4.69 18.45 2.13
N SER A 785 4.79 17.12 2.22
CA SER A 785 5.81 16.33 1.53
C SER A 785 5.71 16.44 0.00
N PHE A 786 4.49 16.52 -0.57
CA PHE A 786 4.30 16.82 -1.99
C PHE A 786 4.92 18.18 -2.37
N VAL A 787 4.67 19.21 -1.55
CA VAL A 787 5.17 20.57 -1.79
C VAL A 787 6.71 20.64 -1.63
N GLU A 788 7.25 19.95 -0.63
CA GLU A 788 8.70 19.84 -0.41
C GLU A 788 9.41 19.10 -1.56
N ASP A 789 8.83 18.02 -2.08
CA ASP A 789 9.36 17.33 -3.26
C ASP A 789 9.34 18.24 -4.50
N LEU A 790 8.28 19.01 -4.72
CA LEU A 790 8.25 20.00 -5.81
C LEU A 790 9.37 21.04 -5.66
N PHE A 791 9.63 21.54 -4.45
CA PHE A 791 10.76 22.45 -4.18
C PHE A 791 12.14 21.79 -4.40
N LYS A 792 12.28 20.50 -4.08
CA LYS A 792 13.52 19.72 -4.31
C LYS A 792 13.77 19.42 -5.79
N ILE A 793 12.71 19.39 -6.61
CA ILE A 793 12.77 19.08 -8.05
C ILE A 793 12.92 20.35 -8.90
N ILE A 794 12.16 21.40 -8.60
CA ILE A 794 12.15 22.64 -9.38
C ILE A 794 13.34 23.53 -8.95
N PRO A 795 14.32 23.81 -9.83
CA PRO A 795 15.53 24.54 -9.45
C PRO A 795 15.20 25.99 -9.04
N TYR A 796 15.46 26.30 -7.77
CA TYR A 796 14.98 27.51 -7.10
C TYR A 796 15.80 28.77 -7.40
N ARG A 797 15.13 29.88 -7.74
CA ARG A 797 15.63 31.25 -7.59
C ARG A 797 14.63 32.18 -6.88
N ARG A 798 13.31 31.95 -6.95
CA ARG A 798 12.25 32.72 -6.23
C ARG A 798 11.00 31.88 -5.92
N MET A 799 10.26 32.19 -4.84
CA MET A 799 8.93 31.60 -4.53
C MET A 799 7.91 31.66 -5.68
N ILE A 800 8.08 32.65 -6.55
CA ILE A 800 7.29 32.91 -7.76
C ILE A 800 7.40 31.78 -8.81
N GLU A 801 8.44 30.95 -8.74
CA GLU A 801 8.72 29.92 -9.76
C GLU A 801 8.02 28.57 -9.48
N MET A 802 7.12 28.50 -8.49
CA MET A 802 6.27 27.33 -8.27
C MET A 802 5.06 27.34 -9.22
N PRO A 803 4.60 26.18 -9.73
CA PRO A 803 3.48 26.11 -10.67
C PRO A 803 2.19 26.68 -10.04
N ALA A 804 1.45 27.49 -10.79
CA ALA A 804 0.13 27.97 -10.41
C ALA A 804 -0.93 26.85 -10.49
N TYR A 805 -0.79 25.97 -11.49
CA TYR A 805 -1.64 24.80 -11.69
C TYR A 805 -0.81 23.58 -12.09
N ILE A 806 -1.32 22.40 -11.73
CA ILE A 806 -0.89 21.13 -12.29
C ILE A 806 -2.14 20.44 -12.87
N GLU A 807 -2.13 20.27 -14.19
CA GLU A 807 -3.20 19.62 -14.96
C GLU A 807 -2.71 18.25 -15.47
N ASP A 808 -3.40 17.57 -16.39
CA ASP A 808 -3.05 16.20 -16.85
C ASP A 808 -3.10 15.12 -15.74
N ILE A 809 -3.91 15.37 -14.71
CA ILE A 809 -4.19 14.48 -13.60
C ILE A 809 -5.61 13.95 -13.77
N PHE A 810 -5.81 12.66 -13.51
CA PHE A 810 -7.09 12.02 -13.74
C PHE A 810 -7.44 11.08 -12.59
N VAL A 811 -8.74 10.91 -12.34
CA VAL A 811 -9.23 9.83 -11.48
C VAL A 811 -8.78 8.49 -12.08
N GLU A 812 -8.13 7.67 -11.25
CA GLU A 812 -7.77 6.28 -11.56
C GLU A 812 -8.88 5.34 -11.12
N SER A 813 -9.39 5.53 -9.90
CA SER A 813 -10.50 4.79 -9.32
C SER A 813 -11.12 5.53 -8.12
N ILE A 814 -12.32 5.14 -7.71
CA ILE A 814 -12.86 5.46 -6.39
C ILE A 814 -12.59 4.25 -5.51
N CYS A 815 -12.04 4.48 -4.32
CA CYS A 815 -11.61 3.42 -3.41
C CYS A 815 -12.25 3.60 -2.03
N THR A 816 -12.48 2.50 -1.32
CA THR A 816 -12.85 2.53 0.10
C THR A 816 -11.59 2.68 0.97
N HIS A 817 -11.63 3.55 1.97
CA HIS A 817 -10.70 3.57 3.10
C HIS A 817 -11.34 2.90 4.32
N ILE A 818 -10.57 2.12 5.07
CA ILE A 818 -10.99 1.50 6.34
C ILE A 818 -10.05 1.99 7.44
N ALA A 819 -10.54 2.90 8.26
CA ALA A 819 -9.75 3.53 9.31
C ALA A 819 -9.38 2.54 10.42
N ASP A 820 -8.16 2.64 10.97
CA ASP A 820 -7.82 1.95 12.21
C ASP A 820 -8.11 2.77 13.48
N GLU A 821 -7.92 2.12 14.63
CA GLU A 821 -8.10 2.75 15.93
C GLU A 821 -7.20 3.96 16.17
N GLN A 822 -6.04 4.07 15.54
CA GLN A 822 -5.15 5.22 15.71
C GLN A 822 -5.70 6.41 14.91
N GLU A 823 -6.05 6.22 13.64
CA GLU A 823 -6.70 7.25 12.82
C GLU A 823 -7.97 7.80 13.49
N VAL A 824 -8.81 6.91 14.03
CA VAL A 824 -10.04 7.24 14.77
C VAL A 824 -9.77 7.93 16.13
N LYS A 825 -8.57 7.78 16.71
CA LYS A 825 -8.15 8.49 17.95
C LYS A 825 -7.55 9.86 17.63
N PHE A 826 -6.75 9.98 16.57
CA PHE A 826 -6.08 11.23 16.17
C PHE A 826 -7.04 12.25 15.57
N ILE A 827 -8.04 11.80 14.81
CA ILE A 827 -9.04 12.69 14.20
C ILE A 827 -10.37 12.50 14.94
N ARG A 828 -10.56 13.27 16.02
CA ARG A 828 -11.81 13.27 16.83
C ARG A 828 -13.07 13.46 15.97
N GLU A 829 -12.92 14.18 14.87
CA GLU A 829 -13.94 14.43 13.86
C GLU A 829 -14.40 13.17 13.09
N ILE A 830 -13.57 12.12 12.91
CA ILE A 830 -13.99 10.91 12.16
C ILE A 830 -15.23 10.29 12.81
N ARG A 831 -15.31 10.25 14.14
CA ARG A 831 -16.49 9.69 14.85
C ARG A 831 -17.78 10.48 14.63
N ASN A 832 -17.68 11.75 14.24
CA ASN A 832 -18.82 12.61 13.92
C ASN A 832 -19.22 12.51 12.43
N TYR A 833 -18.35 11.92 11.60
CA TYR A 833 -18.43 11.97 10.13
C TYR A 833 -18.52 10.59 9.47
N SER A 834 -18.07 9.52 10.13
CA SER A 834 -18.20 8.12 9.72
C SER A 834 -18.17 7.23 10.98
N PRO A 835 -19.34 6.84 11.54
CA PRO A 835 -19.40 6.02 12.76
C PRO A 835 -18.76 4.64 12.61
N THR A 836 -18.78 4.09 11.39
CA THR A 836 -18.15 2.81 11.03
C THR A 836 -16.65 2.92 10.85
N GLY A 837 -16.12 4.11 10.52
CA GLY A 837 -14.71 4.34 10.19
C GLY A 837 -14.38 4.05 8.73
N VAL A 838 -15.37 4.15 7.84
CA VAL A 838 -15.26 3.82 6.40
C VAL A 838 -15.72 5.01 5.55
N TRP A 839 -15.00 5.30 4.47
CA TRP A 839 -15.38 6.34 3.50
C TRP A 839 -14.77 6.10 2.11
N ASN A 840 -15.38 6.68 1.08
CA ASN A 840 -14.84 6.73 -0.28
C ASN A 840 -13.75 7.81 -0.39
N TRP A 841 -12.68 7.49 -1.10
CA TRP A 841 -11.62 8.42 -1.46
C TRP A 841 -11.27 8.29 -2.95
N VAL A 842 -10.77 9.39 -3.53
CA VAL A 842 -10.42 9.45 -4.94
C VAL A 842 -8.97 9.05 -5.12
N ASN A 843 -8.74 7.88 -5.71
CA ASN A 843 -7.43 7.49 -6.19
C ASN A 843 -7.20 8.16 -7.55
N PHE A 844 -6.10 8.89 -7.70
CA PHE A 844 -5.78 9.66 -8.89
C PHE A 844 -4.33 9.52 -9.27
N ARG A 845 -4.02 9.65 -10.56
CA ARG A 845 -2.65 9.70 -11.08
C ARG A 845 -2.55 10.55 -12.33
N GLY A 846 -1.33 11.01 -12.61
CA GLY A 846 -1.01 11.65 -13.88
C GLY A 846 0.46 12.03 -13.98
N MET A 847 0.95 12.14 -15.22
CA MET A 847 2.19 12.86 -15.49
C MET A 847 1.84 14.35 -15.63
N GLY A 848 1.54 14.96 -14.48
CA GLY A 848 0.83 16.22 -14.38
C GLY A 848 1.62 17.40 -14.97
N HIS A 849 0.98 18.18 -15.83
CA HIS A 849 1.56 19.29 -16.59
C HIS A 849 1.65 20.55 -15.72
N LEU A 850 2.88 21.08 -15.56
CA LEU A 850 3.17 22.24 -14.72
C LEU A 850 2.90 23.55 -15.49
N ILE A 851 1.90 24.31 -15.04
CA ILE A 851 1.58 25.62 -15.56
C ILE A 851 2.07 26.67 -14.56
N TYR A 852 3.04 27.48 -14.99
CA TYR A 852 3.62 28.56 -14.20
C TYR A 852 2.89 29.89 -14.46
N ASP A 853 2.99 30.84 -13.53
CA ASP A 853 2.49 32.20 -13.75
C ASP A 853 3.19 32.83 -14.97
N THR A 854 2.42 33.41 -15.88
CA THR A 854 2.95 34.25 -16.97
C THR A 854 3.24 35.65 -16.45
N TYR A 855 4.50 36.08 -16.59
CA TYR A 855 5.00 37.41 -16.22
C TYR A 855 5.25 38.29 -17.45
#